data_AF-A0A5N5IK52-F1
#
_entry.id   AF-A0A5N5IK52-F1
#
_cell.length_a   1.000
_cell.length_b   1.000
_cell.length_c   1.000
_cell.angle_alpha   90.00
_cell.angle_beta   90.00
_cell.angle_gamma   90.00
#
_symmetry.space_group_name_H-M   'P 1'
#
loop_
_entity.id
_entity.type
_entity.pdbx_description
1 polymer ?
#
loop_
_entity_poly.entity_id
_entity_poly.type
_entity_poly.pdbx_seq_one_letter_code
_entity_poly.pdbx_strand_id
1 'polypeptide(L)'
;MQDKRLAHSAMFLSVALFAVIGYIDHYALLAYHGIDGPILRWIYGFFMKFGPLHQKYLGKLLLLMAIVAAVMLYHPKKIAGKTYTKGVSYLTLGILFFGAGDVLKVPNIVLYWSSVPCYFLGFLFSLSGSVHLFQVLSFTDLSKEDPFNDGNETFQQMEQKIDTPYSVNIPYDYRFKGKIRKGWVNFVNLFRALLIIGTPGSGKSFALFEEIIEQLIGKMFTLLIYDFKFDTLSRIAYNHWLKKKEQLGTDDPEQLGSLPGFYTISFDDPERTHRNNPISPYLMKSQIDASDAATIIMKNLNKEWIKQNDFFSRSAISFVSGLIWYLKKKAEETGTNICTLPHVIILSTVNIQVLLDIILRDMEVRNLMIPFKDALEREAGQQLAGQTASAQISLSMLATKEIFYVMTGNDFQLDINSTSRPKIVCVQNNPDRSEIYAAPIGLIINKALQVVNRPGGRPMGVILDEVPTIFIMGLRKIIDTGRSHLVATVLGIQSVSQLIADYGKELADVIFDNCANVFSGAAKGETARRISDIFGKIHQEKLSRTVSRNDTTTSMGTQMMELMPKSKITGMSTGYFGGIVADTFEHPIKQKLCFGLLRPNMEAKKHQDKFPLPVTRDFRTPDHDKKVRERLSLMEDIGFFDKVARLDLAQNDYIEFYNVYMETFTKENCDGPMQRMQFTSLVRDLKLYDHLKELGQLVDNKGAYGFQIRAFMENLVGRMFLEREMERVLDEAFHKVLGDIDDLVKDEYFKIKGEHPKSSIFDPDKITDEIGSSLDANREIALEFLEDFNQMSGPDLFEDMDGSQERPTFKEDNSKGESLAALWDGADLFEEEPYSSYPVQNL
;
A
#
# COMPACT_ATOMS: atom_id res chain seq x y z
N MET A 1 59.22 -39.40 14.15
CA MET A 1 60.70 -39.19 14.26
C MET A 1 61.46 -39.69 13.04
N GLN A 2 61.01 -40.76 12.34
CA GLN A 2 61.65 -41.27 11.12
C GLN A 2 61.67 -40.23 9.98
N ASP A 3 60.58 -39.48 9.75
CA ASP A 3 60.51 -38.49 8.66
C ASP A 3 61.48 -37.32 8.83
N LYS A 4 61.71 -36.86 10.07
CA LYS A 4 62.69 -35.79 10.34
C LYS A 4 64.13 -36.23 10.08
N ARG A 5 64.45 -37.50 10.36
CA ARG A 5 65.79 -38.05 10.05
C ARG A 5 65.98 -38.17 8.54
N LEU A 6 64.96 -38.64 7.81
CA LEU A 6 64.96 -38.70 6.35
C LEU A 6 65.09 -37.32 5.70
N ALA A 7 64.38 -36.31 6.20
CA ALA A 7 64.49 -34.93 5.75
C ALA A 7 65.91 -34.37 5.95
N HIS A 8 66.50 -34.58 7.13
CA HIS A 8 67.87 -34.13 7.40
C HIS A 8 68.90 -34.85 6.49
N SER A 9 68.71 -36.15 6.23
CA SER A 9 69.54 -36.90 5.30
C SER A 9 69.41 -36.41 3.85
N ALA A 10 68.20 -36.07 3.39
CA ALA A 10 67.97 -35.52 2.06
C ALA A 10 68.56 -34.11 1.90
N MET A 11 68.44 -33.26 2.93
CA MET A 11 69.11 -31.95 2.96
C MET A 11 70.63 -32.10 2.89
N PHE A 12 71.20 -33.01 3.68
CA PHE A 12 72.63 -33.31 3.62
C PHE A 12 73.06 -33.79 2.23
N LEU A 13 72.28 -34.68 1.60
CA LEU A 13 72.54 -35.16 0.24
C LEU A 13 72.51 -34.02 -0.78
N SER A 14 71.55 -33.09 -0.67
CA SER A 14 71.47 -31.92 -1.57
C SER A 14 72.68 -30.99 -1.45
N VAL A 15 73.20 -30.79 -0.22
CA VAL A 15 74.40 -29.98 0.05
C VAL A 15 75.66 -30.71 -0.41
N ALA A 16 75.75 -32.02 -0.21
CA ALA A 16 76.85 -32.85 -0.69
C ALA A 16 76.93 -32.83 -2.23
N LEU A 17 75.78 -32.99 -2.92
CA LEU A 17 75.69 -32.85 -4.38
C LEU A 17 76.07 -31.45 -4.84
N PHE A 18 75.64 -30.40 -4.13
CA PHE A 18 76.04 -29.02 -4.43
C PHE A 18 77.56 -28.83 -4.36
N ALA A 19 78.20 -29.37 -3.32
CA ALA A 19 79.65 -29.27 -3.15
C ALA A 19 80.41 -30.07 -4.23
N VAL A 20 79.97 -31.30 -4.55
CA VAL A 20 80.60 -32.17 -5.54
C VAL A 20 80.48 -31.59 -6.95
N ILE A 21 79.28 -31.20 -7.37
CA ILE A 21 79.05 -30.61 -8.70
C ILE A 21 79.78 -29.27 -8.81
N GLY A 22 79.74 -28.44 -7.75
CA GLY A 22 80.46 -27.17 -7.71
C GLY A 22 81.98 -27.34 -7.84
N TYR A 23 82.54 -28.36 -7.17
CA TYR A 23 83.96 -28.71 -7.26
C TYR A 23 84.36 -29.15 -8.67
N ILE A 24 83.59 -30.03 -9.31
CA ILE A 24 83.84 -30.49 -10.69
C ILE A 24 83.76 -29.31 -11.67
N ASP A 25 82.71 -28.50 -11.57
CA ASP A 25 82.42 -27.38 -12.47
C ASP A 25 83.47 -26.26 -12.41
N HIS A 26 84.13 -26.08 -11.27
CA HIS A 26 85.08 -24.99 -11.04
C HIS A 26 86.52 -25.47 -10.80
N TYR A 27 86.79 -26.77 -11.02
CA TYR A 27 88.14 -27.34 -10.87
C TYR A 27 89.18 -26.65 -11.78
N ALA A 28 88.77 -26.20 -12.97
CA ALA A 28 89.64 -25.46 -13.88
C ALA A 28 90.17 -24.15 -13.27
N LEU A 29 89.41 -23.47 -12.40
CA LEU A 29 89.90 -22.30 -11.65
C LEU A 29 90.95 -22.71 -10.62
N LEU A 30 90.75 -23.83 -9.92
CA LEU A 30 91.72 -24.34 -8.93
C LEU A 30 93.04 -24.73 -9.60
N ALA A 31 92.97 -25.35 -10.79
CA ALA A 31 94.14 -25.68 -11.60
C ALA A 31 94.86 -24.42 -12.13
N TYR A 32 94.12 -23.38 -12.53
CA TYR A 32 94.71 -22.11 -12.98
C TYR A 32 95.53 -21.40 -11.89
N HIS A 33 95.08 -21.43 -10.64
CA HIS A 33 95.79 -20.81 -9.51
C HIS A 33 96.87 -21.70 -8.88
N GLY A 34 97.19 -22.85 -9.48
CA GLY A 34 98.21 -23.79 -8.97
C GLY A 34 97.83 -24.47 -7.66
N ILE A 35 96.53 -24.56 -7.36
CA ILE A 35 95.98 -25.20 -6.15
C ILE A 35 95.66 -26.69 -6.44
N ASP A 36 96.20 -27.28 -7.51
CA ASP A 36 95.93 -28.64 -7.96
C ASP A 36 96.88 -29.69 -7.36
N GLY A 37 96.82 -29.87 -6.04
CA GLY A 37 97.56 -30.93 -5.36
C GLY A 37 97.19 -32.35 -5.83
N PRO A 38 98.06 -33.36 -5.61
CA PRO A 38 97.84 -34.74 -6.06
C PRO A 38 96.54 -35.35 -5.52
N ILE A 39 96.15 -34.99 -4.29
CA ILE A 39 94.90 -35.42 -3.67
C ILE A 39 93.68 -34.81 -4.39
N LEU A 40 93.69 -33.51 -4.67
CA LEU A 40 92.60 -32.81 -5.35
C LEU A 40 92.40 -33.33 -6.79
N ARG A 41 93.50 -33.61 -7.49
CA ARG A 41 93.46 -34.22 -8.83
C ARG A 41 92.92 -35.64 -8.81
N TRP A 42 93.27 -36.43 -7.79
CA TRP A 42 92.70 -37.76 -7.59
C TRP A 42 91.20 -37.72 -7.29
N ILE A 43 90.75 -36.80 -6.42
CA ILE A 43 89.33 -36.59 -6.11
C ILE A 43 88.55 -36.14 -7.37
N TYR A 44 89.12 -35.21 -8.14
CA TYR A 44 88.52 -34.78 -9.41
C TYR A 44 88.41 -35.96 -10.40
N GLY A 45 89.48 -36.73 -10.58
CA GLY A 45 89.49 -37.91 -11.43
C GLY A 45 88.53 -39.02 -10.96
N PHE A 46 88.30 -39.16 -9.65
CA PHE A 46 87.31 -40.06 -9.10
C PHE A 46 85.88 -39.64 -9.47
N PHE A 47 85.54 -38.36 -9.29
CA PHE A 47 84.20 -37.87 -9.61
C PHE A 47 83.91 -37.82 -11.12
N MET A 48 84.93 -37.61 -11.95
CA MET A 48 84.81 -37.68 -13.42
C MET A 48 84.40 -39.06 -13.95
N LYS A 49 84.54 -40.14 -13.16
CA LYS A 49 84.03 -41.48 -13.52
C LYS A 49 82.50 -41.55 -13.51
N PHE A 50 81.83 -40.63 -12.81
CA PHE A 50 80.38 -40.57 -12.74
C PHE A 50 79.82 -39.64 -13.82
N GLY A 51 79.51 -40.23 -14.98
CA GLY A 51 78.98 -39.53 -16.16
C GLY A 51 77.91 -38.47 -15.86
N PRO A 52 76.90 -38.75 -15.01
CA PRO A 52 75.83 -37.79 -14.75
C PRO A 52 76.24 -36.53 -13.99
N LEU A 53 77.35 -36.55 -13.23
CA LEU A 53 77.77 -35.42 -12.39
C LEU A 53 78.57 -34.36 -13.16
N HIS A 54 79.22 -34.72 -14.27
CA HIS A 54 80.05 -33.80 -15.05
C HIS A 54 79.36 -33.31 -16.35
N GLN A 55 78.18 -33.83 -16.69
CA GLN A 55 77.42 -33.37 -17.85
C GLN A 55 76.79 -32.00 -17.57
N LYS A 56 77.00 -31.05 -18.49
CA LYS A 56 76.66 -29.62 -18.36
C LYS A 56 75.30 -29.35 -17.71
N TYR A 57 74.24 -30.00 -18.19
CA TYR A 57 72.87 -29.78 -17.70
C TYR A 57 72.38 -30.87 -16.74
N LEU A 58 72.87 -32.11 -16.90
CA LEU A 58 72.38 -33.26 -16.14
C LEU A 58 72.75 -33.19 -14.66
N GLY A 59 73.96 -32.73 -14.33
CA GLY A 59 74.40 -32.57 -12.94
C GLY A 59 73.54 -31.55 -12.19
N LYS A 60 73.25 -30.40 -12.81
CA LYS A 60 72.42 -29.35 -12.21
C LYS A 60 70.94 -29.73 -12.11
N LEU A 61 70.44 -30.53 -13.05
CA LEU A 61 69.11 -31.12 -12.95
C LEU A 61 69.02 -32.08 -11.77
N LEU A 62 70.02 -32.94 -11.57
CA LEU A 62 70.09 -33.83 -10.39
C LEU A 62 70.14 -33.03 -9.09
N LEU A 63 70.90 -31.94 -9.05
CA LEU A 63 70.94 -31.03 -7.91
C LEU A 63 69.59 -30.38 -7.64
N LEU A 64 68.92 -29.86 -8.68
CA LEU A 64 67.59 -29.27 -8.56
C LEU A 64 66.57 -30.29 -8.03
N MET A 65 66.59 -31.53 -8.56
CA MET A 65 65.72 -32.60 -8.07
C MET A 65 66.03 -32.95 -6.61
N ALA A 66 67.30 -33.00 -6.20
CA ALA A 66 67.69 -33.24 -4.82
C ALA A 66 67.22 -32.13 -3.88
N ILE A 67 67.29 -30.86 -4.30
CA ILE A 67 66.77 -29.71 -3.54
C ILE A 67 65.25 -29.83 -3.38
N VAL A 68 64.51 -30.07 -4.46
CA VAL A 68 63.04 -30.20 -4.42
C VAL A 68 62.63 -31.38 -3.54
N ALA A 69 63.30 -32.54 -3.68
CA ALA A 69 63.03 -33.73 -2.88
C ALA A 69 63.34 -33.50 -1.38
N ALA A 70 64.47 -32.86 -1.08
CA ALA A 70 64.85 -32.53 0.30
C ALA A 70 63.84 -31.59 0.96
N VAL A 71 63.40 -30.56 0.23
CA VAL A 71 62.38 -29.63 0.72
C VAL A 71 61.04 -30.35 0.88
N MET A 72 60.65 -31.22 -0.05
CA MET A 72 59.40 -31.98 0.03
C MET A 72 59.38 -32.88 1.28
N LEU A 73 60.46 -33.60 1.55
CA LEU A 73 60.64 -34.45 2.74
C LEU A 73 60.69 -33.63 4.04
N TYR A 74 61.18 -32.39 3.98
CA TYR A 74 61.19 -31.49 5.14
C TYR A 74 59.80 -31.00 5.54
N HIS A 75 58.79 -31.11 4.67
CA HIS A 75 57.42 -30.61 4.88
C HIS A 75 57.39 -29.18 5.45
N PRO A 76 57.72 -28.17 4.62
CA PRO A 76 57.82 -26.78 5.06
C PRO A 76 56.51 -26.30 5.67
N LYS A 77 56.62 -25.56 6.77
CA LYS A 77 55.46 -25.01 7.49
C LYS A 77 54.62 -24.16 6.55
N LYS A 78 53.35 -24.51 6.45
CA LYS A 78 52.34 -23.77 5.71
C LYS A 78 52.15 -22.37 6.32
N ILE A 79 52.31 -21.29 5.52
CA ILE A 79 52.24 -19.88 5.97
C ILE A 79 51.22 -19.10 5.15
N ALA A 80 50.33 -18.36 5.82
CA ALA A 80 49.28 -17.57 5.17
C ALA A 80 49.90 -16.41 4.36
N GLY A 81 49.32 -16.10 3.18
CA GLY A 81 49.76 -15.00 2.31
C GLY A 81 50.95 -15.29 1.38
N LYS A 82 51.52 -16.50 1.39
CA LYS A 82 52.48 -16.95 0.37
C LYS A 82 51.72 -17.40 -0.89
N THR A 83 52.18 -17.00 -2.07
CA THR A 83 51.54 -17.33 -3.36
C THR A 83 52.40 -18.30 -4.18
N TYR A 84 51.74 -19.15 -4.99
CA TYR A 84 52.44 -20.04 -5.92
C TYR A 84 53.29 -19.26 -6.93
N THR A 85 52.83 -18.08 -7.36
CA THR A 85 53.54 -17.21 -8.29
C THR A 85 54.92 -16.79 -7.79
N LYS A 86 55.04 -16.41 -6.51
CA LYS A 86 56.32 -16.03 -5.89
C LYS A 86 57.26 -17.22 -5.71
N GLY A 87 56.72 -18.41 -5.42
CA GLY A 87 57.51 -19.64 -5.33
C GLY A 87 58.10 -20.04 -6.69
N VAL A 88 57.26 -20.03 -7.74
CA VAL A 88 57.68 -20.32 -9.12
C VAL A 88 58.67 -19.27 -9.63
N SER A 89 58.50 -17.99 -9.32
CA SER A 89 59.45 -16.94 -9.74
C SER A 89 60.85 -17.12 -9.13
N TYR A 90 60.95 -17.51 -7.86
CA TYR A 90 62.25 -17.79 -7.25
C TYR A 90 62.90 -19.07 -7.80
N LEU A 91 62.11 -20.12 -8.05
CA LEU A 91 62.63 -21.35 -8.62
C LEU A 91 63.12 -21.15 -10.06
N THR A 92 62.38 -20.41 -10.87
CA THR A 92 62.79 -20.05 -12.24
C THR A 92 64.03 -19.15 -12.24
N LEU A 93 64.13 -18.19 -11.32
CA LEU A 93 65.33 -17.38 -11.14
C LEU A 93 66.56 -18.24 -10.76
N GLY A 94 66.37 -19.26 -9.91
CA GLY A 94 67.41 -20.23 -9.56
C GLY A 94 67.91 -21.05 -10.76
N ILE A 95 66.98 -21.54 -11.59
CA ILE A 95 67.31 -22.25 -12.85
C ILE A 95 68.06 -21.31 -13.81
N LEU A 96 67.64 -20.05 -13.92
CA LEU A 96 68.28 -19.06 -14.79
C LEU A 96 69.71 -18.76 -14.33
N PHE A 97 69.97 -18.62 -13.03
CA PHE A 97 71.33 -18.47 -12.48
C PHE A 97 72.21 -19.70 -12.74
N PHE A 98 71.67 -20.91 -12.64
CA PHE A 98 72.39 -22.12 -13.02
C PHE A 98 72.78 -22.13 -14.50
N GLY A 99 71.85 -21.72 -15.38
CA GLY A 99 72.10 -21.61 -16.82
C GLY A 99 73.11 -20.51 -17.17
N ALA A 100 72.96 -19.32 -16.58
CA ALA A 100 73.87 -18.19 -16.77
C ALA A 100 75.30 -18.53 -16.33
N GLY A 101 75.45 -19.22 -15.19
CA GLY A 101 76.74 -19.71 -14.73
C GLY A 101 77.46 -20.62 -15.73
N ASP A 102 76.75 -21.40 -16.55
CA ASP A 102 77.38 -22.21 -17.59
C ASP A 102 77.74 -21.45 -18.85
N VAL A 103 76.97 -20.40 -19.19
CA VAL A 103 77.27 -19.54 -20.34
C VAL A 103 78.52 -18.70 -20.07
N LEU A 104 78.75 -18.32 -18.81
CA LEU A 104 79.89 -17.52 -18.36
C LEU A 104 81.22 -18.31 -18.32
N LYS A 105 81.20 -19.65 -18.44
CA LYS A 105 82.40 -20.51 -18.52
C LYS A 105 83.06 -20.42 -19.91
N VAL A 106 83.45 -19.22 -20.32
CA VAL A 106 84.20 -18.90 -21.55
C VAL A 106 85.70 -18.91 -21.23
N PRO A 107 86.63 -19.14 -22.18
CA PRO A 107 88.07 -18.96 -22.00
C PRO A 107 88.48 -17.48 -21.72
N ASN A 108 87.94 -16.91 -20.65
CA ASN A 108 88.28 -15.62 -20.07
C ASN A 108 88.17 -15.78 -18.54
N ILE A 109 89.27 -15.56 -17.83
CA ILE A 109 89.38 -15.86 -16.39
C ILE A 109 88.41 -15.03 -15.54
N VAL A 110 88.11 -13.78 -15.92
CA VAL A 110 87.19 -12.89 -15.19
C VAL A 110 85.75 -13.37 -15.33
N LEU A 111 85.35 -13.75 -16.54
CA LEU A 111 84.02 -14.32 -16.80
C LEU A 111 83.86 -15.69 -16.12
N TYR A 112 84.91 -16.52 -16.10
CA TYR A 112 84.86 -17.80 -15.38
C TYR A 112 84.71 -17.58 -13.87
N TRP A 113 85.41 -16.60 -13.26
CA TRP A 113 85.20 -16.26 -11.85
C TRP A 113 83.76 -15.82 -11.55
N SER A 114 83.08 -15.17 -12.50
CA SER A 114 81.68 -14.77 -12.35
C SER A 114 80.68 -15.94 -12.35
N SER A 115 81.10 -17.14 -12.76
CA SER A 115 80.23 -18.35 -12.69
C SER A 115 80.04 -18.87 -11.27
N VAL A 116 81.02 -18.65 -10.38
CA VAL A 116 80.98 -19.10 -8.97
C VAL A 116 79.82 -18.47 -8.18
N PRO A 117 79.65 -17.12 -8.15
CA PRO A 117 78.51 -16.52 -7.48
C PRO A 117 77.18 -16.88 -8.16
N CYS A 118 77.14 -17.05 -9.48
CA CYS A 118 75.94 -17.52 -10.18
C CYS A 118 75.52 -18.93 -9.74
N TYR A 119 76.47 -19.84 -9.52
CA TYR A 119 76.19 -21.18 -9.00
C TYR A 119 75.63 -21.15 -7.57
N PHE A 120 76.19 -20.29 -6.71
CA PHE A 120 75.72 -20.14 -5.33
C PHE A 120 74.31 -19.50 -5.26
N LEU A 121 74.08 -18.44 -6.04
CA LEU A 121 72.77 -17.79 -6.17
C LEU A 121 71.72 -18.75 -6.76
N GLY A 122 72.11 -19.55 -7.76
CA GLY A 122 71.25 -20.59 -8.34
C GLY A 122 70.77 -21.59 -7.29
N PHE A 123 71.65 -22.03 -6.39
CA PHE A 123 71.30 -22.92 -5.28
C PHE A 123 70.37 -22.25 -4.26
N LEU A 124 70.69 -21.03 -3.81
CA LEU A 124 69.88 -20.29 -2.83
C LEU A 124 68.47 -20.00 -3.33
N PHE A 125 68.32 -19.53 -4.58
CA PHE A 125 67.02 -19.24 -5.18
C PHE A 125 66.21 -20.51 -5.46
N SER A 126 66.87 -21.62 -5.85
CA SER A 126 66.21 -22.91 -6.02
C SER A 126 65.69 -23.49 -4.70
N LEU A 127 66.47 -23.36 -3.62
CA LEU A 127 66.08 -23.76 -2.27
C LEU A 127 64.93 -22.89 -1.74
N SER A 128 65.08 -21.56 -1.82
CA SER A 128 64.07 -20.59 -1.37
C SER A 128 62.76 -20.71 -2.16
N GLY A 129 62.84 -20.89 -3.48
CA GLY A 129 61.69 -21.10 -4.35
C GLY A 129 60.95 -22.40 -4.05
N SER A 130 61.70 -23.49 -3.87
CA SER A 130 61.14 -24.79 -3.46
C SER A 130 60.44 -24.69 -2.10
N VAL A 131 61.10 -24.09 -1.10
CA VAL A 131 60.49 -23.87 0.22
C VAL A 131 59.22 -23.03 0.09
N HIS A 132 59.26 -21.92 -0.65
CA HIS A 132 58.08 -21.08 -0.84
C HIS A 132 56.92 -21.81 -1.50
N LEU A 133 57.18 -22.62 -2.53
CA LEU A 133 56.16 -23.40 -3.23
C LEU A 133 55.46 -24.39 -2.29
N PHE A 134 56.21 -25.07 -1.43
CA PHE A 134 55.65 -26.00 -0.45
C PHE A 134 55.07 -25.32 0.79
N GLN A 135 55.42 -24.06 1.08
CA GLN A 135 54.81 -23.26 2.16
C GLN A 135 53.44 -22.65 1.80
N VAL A 136 53.05 -22.62 0.51
CA VAL A 136 51.78 -22.02 0.08
C VAL A 136 50.60 -22.72 0.76
N LEU A 137 49.78 -21.92 1.44
CA LEU A 137 48.44 -22.28 1.90
C LEU A 137 47.44 -21.82 0.84
N SER A 138 46.78 -22.75 0.15
CA SER A 138 45.56 -22.44 -0.59
C SER A 138 44.42 -22.25 0.43
N PHE A 139 44.34 -21.06 1.01
CA PHE A 139 43.24 -20.67 1.88
C PHE A 139 42.60 -19.38 1.39
N THR A 140 41.30 -19.48 1.22
CA THR A 140 40.39 -18.37 0.96
C THR A 140 39.66 -18.09 2.26
N ASP A 141 39.88 -16.92 2.84
CA ASP A 141 39.26 -16.55 4.11
C ASP A 141 37.80 -16.20 3.87
N LEU A 142 36.89 -17.15 4.09
CA LEU A 142 35.44 -16.95 3.91
C LEU A 142 34.92 -15.80 4.76
N SER A 143 35.54 -15.47 5.90
CA SER A 143 35.15 -14.30 6.69
C SER A 143 35.48 -12.96 6.01
N LYS A 144 36.41 -12.96 5.05
CA LYS A 144 36.80 -11.77 4.27
C LYS A 144 36.12 -11.71 2.91
N GLU A 145 35.89 -12.86 2.28
CA GLU A 145 35.25 -12.92 0.95
C GLU A 145 33.72 -13.00 1.02
N ASP A 146 33.17 -13.64 2.05
CA ASP A 146 31.72 -13.78 2.25
C ASP A 146 31.33 -13.64 3.75
N PRO A 147 31.52 -12.43 4.34
CA PRO A 147 31.26 -12.19 5.76
C PRO A 147 29.80 -12.41 6.17
N PHE A 148 28.87 -12.30 5.22
CA PHE A 148 27.43 -12.46 5.45
C PHE A 148 26.89 -13.80 4.93
N ASN A 149 27.78 -14.71 4.51
CA ASN A 149 27.42 -16.05 4.07
C ASN A 149 26.38 -16.05 2.91
N ASP A 150 26.43 -15.02 2.06
CA ASP A 150 25.54 -14.80 0.93
C ASP A 150 25.57 -15.96 -0.07
N GLY A 151 26.71 -16.63 -0.22
CA GLY A 151 26.86 -17.77 -1.12
C GLY A 151 25.99 -18.96 -0.71
N ASN A 152 26.00 -19.30 0.58
CA ASN A 152 25.27 -20.44 1.13
C ASN A 152 23.80 -20.11 1.43
N GLU A 153 23.47 -18.84 1.63
CA GLU A 153 22.10 -18.34 1.79
C GLU A 153 21.36 -18.12 0.45
N THR A 154 21.81 -18.77 -0.64
CA THR A 154 21.10 -18.78 -1.93
C THR A 154 20.43 -20.12 -2.20
N PHE A 155 19.24 -20.09 -2.80
CA PHE A 155 18.47 -21.28 -3.15
C PHE A 155 17.87 -21.14 -4.55
N GLN A 156 17.57 -22.27 -5.19
CA GLN A 156 16.92 -22.28 -6.49
C GLN A 156 15.44 -21.92 -6.33
N GLN A 157 14.94 -21.03 -7.17
CA GLN A 157 13.58 -20.53 -7.11
C GLN A 157 12.87 -20.80 -8.43
N MET A 158 11.57 -20.48 -8.52
CA MET A 158 10.79 -20.76 -9.72
C MET A 158 11.18 -19.84 -10.88
N GLU A 159 11.73 -20.42 -11.96
CA GLU A 159 12.18 -19.68 -13.16
C GLU A 159 11.11 -19.62 -14.29
N GLN A 160 10.05 -20.44 -14.22
CA GLN A 160 9.01 -20.49 -15.25
C GLN A 160 7.74 -19.75 -14.81
N LYS A 161 7.11 -19.03 -15.74
CA LYS A 161 5.78 -18.42 -15.56
C LYS A 161 4.71 -19.51 -15.63
N ILE A 162 3.82 -19.56 -14.64
CA ILE A 162 2.64 -20.44 -14.62
C ILE A 162 1.41 -19.55 -14.78
N ASP A 163 0.96 -19.37 -16.02
CA ASP A 163 -0.20 -18.52 -16.33
C ASP A 163 -1.48 -19.35 -16.33
N THR A 164 -2.46 -18.94 -15.54
CA THR A 164 -3.78 -19.55 -15.42
C THR A 164 -4.85 -18.46 -15.53
N PRO A 165 -6.14 -18.80 -15.73
CA PRO A 165 -7.21 -17.80 -15.76
C PRO A 165 -7.32 -16.94 -14.49
N TYR A 166 -6.70 -17.37 -13.38
CA TYR A 166 -6.79 -16.72 -12.07
C TYR A 166 -5.41 -16.35 -11.47
N SER A 167 -4.31 -16.68 -12.14
CA SER A 167 -2.97 -16.42 -11.61
C SER A 167 -2.62 -14.94 -11.67
N VAL A 168 -1.72 -14.50 -10.79
CA VAL A 168 -0.94 -13.28 -10.98
C VAL A 168 0.53 -13.65 -11.00
N ASN A 169 1.26 -13.15 -12.00
CA ASN A 169 2.64 -13.55 -12.26
C ASN A 169 3.55 -12.32 -12.30
N ILE A 170 4.45 -12.19 -11.32
CA ILE A 170 5.32 -11.02 -11.18
C ILE A 170 6.77 -11.44 -11.46
N PRO A 171 7.45 -10.85 -12.45
CA PRO A 171 8.84 -11.18 -12.72
C PRO A 171 9.75 -10.63 -11.62
N TYR A 172 10.85 -11.32 -11.33
CA TYR A 172 11.83 -10.86 -10.34
C TYR A 172 13.24 -11.38 -10.63
N ASP A 173 14.23 -10.66 -10.12
CA ASP A 173 15.64 -11.06 -10.17
C ASP A 173 16.07 -11.64 -8.83
N TYR A 174 16.68 -12.81 -8.84
CA TYR A 174 17.22 -13.45 -7.64
C TYR A 174 18.66 -13.93 -7.83
N ARG A 175 19.37 -14.08 -6.72
CA ARG A 175 20.75 -14.56 -6.72
C ARG A 175 20.79 -16.05 -6.43
N PHE A 176 21.50 -16.82 -7.24
CA PHE A 176 21.78 -18.24 -7.00
C PHE A 176 23.17 -18.61 -7.47
N LYS A 177 23.98 -19.17 -6.56
CA LYS A 177 25.39 -19.58 -6.82
C LYS A 177 26.21 -18.47 -7.49
N GLY A 178 26.13 -17.26 -6.93
CA GLY A 178 26.88 -16.08 -7.41
C GLY A 178 26.38 -15.44 -8.70
N LYS A 179 25.30 -15.95 -9.32
CA LYS A 179 24.71 -15.39 -10.54
C LYS A 179 23.34 -14.78 -10.27
N ILE A 180 23.03 -13.68 -10.93
CA ILE A 180 21.67 -13.14 -11.00
C ILE A 180 20.89 -13.95 -12.04
N ARG A 181 19.71 -14.42 -11.65
CA ARG A 181 18.79 -15.19 -12.48
C ARG A 181 17.43 -14.52 -12.50
N LYS A 182 16.69 -14.70 -13.59
CA LYS A 182 15.31 -14.23 -13.74
C LYS A 182 14.35 -15.31 -13.31
N GLY A 183 13.37 -14.95 -12.49
CA GLY A 183 12.32 -15.84 -12.05
C GLY A 183 10.94 -15.21 -12.10
N TRP A 184 9.95 -15.99 -11.71
CA TRP A 184 8.55 -15.57 -11.60
C TRP A 184 7.98 -15.89 -10.22
N VAL A 185 7.43 -14.88 -9.55
CA VAL A 185 6.53 -15.08 -8.43
C VAL A 185 5.18 -15.42 -9.03
N ASN A 186 4.78 -16.69 -8.90
CA ASN A 186 3.52 -17.19 -9.45
C ASN A 186 2.49 -17.30 -8.33
N PHE A 187 1.63 -16.30 -8.17
CA PHE A 187 0.44 -16.40 -7.34
C PHE A 187 -0.64 -17.15 -8.11
N VAL A 188 -0.51 -18.47 -8.19
CA VAL A 188 -1.43 -19.32 -8.97
C VAL A 188 -2.82 -19.40 -8.32
N ASN A 189 -2.91 -19.12 -7.01
CA ASN A 189 -4.15 -19.20 -6.25
C ASN A 189 -4.24 -18.08 -5.20
N LEU A 190 -4.67 -16.89 -5.63
CA LEU A 190 -4.97 -15.76 -4.74
C LEU A 190 -6.27 -15.97 -3.92
N PHE A 191 -7.10 -16.96 -4.27
CA PHE A 191 -8.28 -17.33 -3.48
C PHE A 191 -7.94 -17.92 -2.10
N ARG A 192 -6.66 -18.28 -1.86
CA ARG A 192 -6.15 -18.65 -0.52
C ARG A 192 -5.57 -17.48 0.27
N ALA A 193 -5.96 -16.26 -0.11
CA ALA A 193 -5.48 -14.99 0.41
C ALA A 193 -3.97 -14.75 0.24
N LEU A 194 -3.61 -13.47 0.13
CA LEU A 194 -2.25 -12.97 0.08
C LEU A 194 -2.06 -11.89 1.14
N LEU A 195 -1.12 -12.11 2.04
CA LEU A 195 -0.67 -11.10 3.01
C LEU A 195 0.62 -10.45 2.51
N ILE A 196 0.57 -9.14 2.29
CA ILE A 196 1.69 -8.29 1.89
C ILE A 196 2.10 -7.44 3.09
N ILE A 197 3.36 -7.58 3.50
CA ILE A 197 3.93 -6.89 4.65
C ILE A 197 5.05 -5.97 4.18
N GLY A 198 5.06 -4.72 4.62
CA GLY A 198 6.19 -3.85 4.34
C GLY A 198 6.01 -2.45 4.88
N THR A 199 7.07 -1.90 5.47
CA THR A 199 7.07 -0.52 5.96
C THR A 199 6.81 0.48 4.83
N PRO A 200 6.35 1.71 5.14
CA PRO A 200 6.27 2.77 4.15
C PRO A 200 7.58 2.90 3.36
N GLY A 201 7.49 3.03 2.04
CA GLY A 201 8.66 3.08 1.15
C GLY A 201 9.32 1.74 0.80
N SER A 202 8.82 0.60 1.29
CA SER A 202 9.29 -0.74 0.92
C SER A 202 9.00 -1.12 -0.54
N GLY A 203 8.06 -0.42 -1.18
CA GLY A 203 7.59 -0.70 -2.53
C GLY A 203 6.35 -1.61 -2.60
N LYS A 204 5.61 -1.82 -1.48
CA LYS A 204 4.41 -2.68 -1.43
C LYS A 204 3.40 -2.37 -2.56
N SER A 205 3.04 -1.09 -2.71
CA SER A 205 2.00 -0.66 -3.65
C SER A 205 2.49 -0.80 -5.08
N PHE A 206 3.67 -0.22 -5.36
CA PHE A 206 4.30 -0.25 -6.67
C PHE A 206 4.65 -1.67 -7.16
N ALA A 207 5.17 -2.54 -6.30
CA ALA A 207 5.72 -3.82 -6.73
C ALA A 207 4.72 -4.99 -6.71
N LEU A 208 3.63 -4.86 -5.94
CA LEU A 208 2.66 -5.93 -5.76
C LEU A 208 1.23 -5.47 -6.05
N PHE A 209 0.71 -4.48 -5.33
CA PHE A 209 -0.71 -4.08 -5.48
C PHE A 209 -1.05 -3.61 -6.90
N GLU A 210 -0.26 -2.70 -7.47
CA GLU A 210 -0.48 -2.18 -8.83
C GLU A 210 -0.44 -3.30 -9.87
N GLU A 211 0.53 -4.21 -9.76
CA GLU A 211 0.70 -5.34 -10.67
C GLU A 211 -0.43 -6.38 -10.54
N ILE A 212 -0.91 -6.62 -9.33
CA ILE A 212 -2.08 -7.46 -9.08
C ILE A 212 -3.33 -6.81 -9.69
N ILE A 213 -3.57 -5.52 -9.45
CA ILE A 213 -4.72 -4.80 -10.01
C ILE A 213 -4.70 -4.86 -11.54
N GLU A 214 -3.56 -4.56 -12.17
CA GLU A 214 -3.39 -4.64 -13.62
C GLU A 214 -3.80 -6.01 -14.16
N GLN A 215 -3.25 -7.08 -13.60
CA GLN A 215 -3.48 -8.44 -14.10
C GLN A 215 -4.91 -8.93 -13.83
N LEU A 216 -5.51 -8.58 -12.68
CA LEU A 216 -6.90 -8.94 -12.38
C LEU A 216 -7.89 -8.20 -13.29
N ILE A 217 -7.70 -6.90 -13.55
CA ILE A 217 -8.50 -6.15 -14.53
C ILE A 217 -8.32 -6.72 -15.93
N GLY A 218 -7.07 -7.06 -16.31
CA GLY A 218 -6.77 -7.71 -17.59
C GLY A 218 -7.54 -9.02 -17.80
N LYS A 219 -7.78 -9.75 -16.70
CA LYS A 219 -8.53 -11.02 -16.61
C LYS A 219 -10.03 -10.84 -16.31
N MET A 220 -10.56 -9.62 -16.39
CA MET A 220 -11.99 -9.30 -16.24
C MET A 220 -12.58 -9.65 -14.85
N PHE A 221 -11.75 -9.61 -13.81
CA PHE A 221 -12.20 -9.76 -12.42
C PHE A 221 -13.02 -8.54 -11.99
N THR A 222 -14.03 -8.78 -11.16
CA THR A 222 -14.65 -7.72 -10.36
C THR A 222 -13.75 -7.38 -9.18
N LEU A 223 -13.72 -6.12 -8.72
CA LEU A 223 -12.78 -5.71 -7.67
C LEU A 223 -13.46 -4.88 -6.59
N LEU A 224 -13.08 -5.10 -5.33
CA LEU A 224 -13.27 -4.15 -4.23
C LEU A 224 -11.89 -3.69 -3.81
N ILE A 225 -11.58 -2.41 -4.01
CA ILE A 225 -10.29 -1.81 -3.70
C ILE A 225 -10.49 -0.82 -2.56
N TYR A 226 -9.78 -1.01 -1.46
CA TYR A 226 -9.65 -0.02 -0.39
C TYR A 226 -8.34 0.75 -0.56
N ASP A 227 -8.47 2.02 -0.95
CA ASP A 227 -7.38 2.94 -1.26
C ASP A 227 -7.14 3.89 -0.09
N PHE A 228 -6.17 3.55 0.77
CA PHE A 228 -5.88 4.33 1.97
C PHE A 228 -5.22 5.69 1.69
N LYS A 229 -4.54 5.84 0.54
CA LYS A 229 -3.77 7.04 0.20
C LYS A 229 -4.45 7.85 -0.91
N PHE A 230 -5.77 8.05 -0.81
CA PHE A 230 -6.61 8.71 -1.80
C PHE A 230 -5.85 9.72 -2.71
N ASP A 231 -5.92 9.63 -4.05
CA ASP A 231 -6.68 8.74 -4.93
C ASP A 231 -5.80 7.72 -5.69
N THR A 232 -4.65 7.32 -5.11
CA THR A 232 -3.58 6.59 -5.81
C THR A 232 -4.00 5.28 -6.49
N LEU A 233 -4.45 4.26 -5.74
CA LEU A 233 -4.79 2.96 -6.31
C LEU A 233 -6.06 3.04 -7.17
N SER A 234 -6.97 3.94 -6.82
CA SER A 234 -8.22 4.16 -7.55
C SER A 234 -7.95 4.68 -8.96
N ARG A 235 -7.07 5.68 -9.09
CA ARG A 235 -6.66 6.22 -10.40
C ARG A 235 -5.95 5.19 -11.24
N ILE A 236 -5.07 4.38 -10.64
CA ILE A 236 -4.37 3.28 -11.31
C ILE A 236 -5.39 2.26 -11.85
N ALA A 237 -6.30 1.79 -11.00
CA ALA A 237 -7.35 0.86 -11.38
C ALA A 237 -8.22 1.41 -12.53
N TYR A 238 -8.60 2.69 -12.47
CA TYR A 238 -9.38 3.34 -13.52
C TYR A 238 -8.63 3.37 -14.87
N ASN A 239 -7.36 3.75 -14.88
CA ASN A 239 -6.57 3.82 -16.11
C ASN A 239 -6.38 2.42 -16.74
N HIS A 240 -6.16 1.37 -15.94
CA HIS A 240 -6.12 -0.01 -16.44
C HIS A 240 -7.48 -0.48 -16.96
N TRP A 241 -8.57 -0.12 -16.28
CA TRP A 241 -9.93 -0.41 -16.72
C TRP A 241 -10.24 0.28 -18.06
N LEU A 242 -9.88 1.56 -18.20
CA LEU A 242 -10.07 2.34 -19.42
C LEU A 242 -9.29 1.72 -20.59
N LYS A 243 -8.03 1.36 -20.38
CA LYS A 243 -7.22 0.66 -21.38
C LYS A 243 -7.85 -0.66 -21.81
N LYS A 244 -8.37 -1.44 -20.85
CA LYS A 244 -9.06 -2.71 -21.16
C LYS A 244 -10.36 -2.45 -21.94
N LYS A 245 -11.10 -1.40 -21.60
CA LYS A 245 -12.31 -0.96 -22.31
C LYS A 245 -12.01 -0.59 -23.77
N GLU A 246 -10.99 0.21 -24.00
CA GLU A 246 -10.53 0.60 -25.35
C GLU A 246 -10.07 -0.62 -26.17
N GLN A 247 -9.31 -1.51 -25.54
CA GLN A 247 -8.85 -2.76 -26.17
C GLN A 247 -10.05 -3.63 -26.60
N LEU A 248 -11.00 -3.88 -25.70
CA LEU A 248 -12.19 -4.68 -26.02
C LEU A 248 -13.05 -4.03 -27.08
N GLY A 249 -13.19 -2.70 -27.07
CA GLY A 249 -13.93 -1.98 -28.12
C GLY A 249 -13.32 -2.12 -29.52
N THR A 250 -12.02 -2.45 -29.61
CA THR A 250 -11.31 -2.64 -30.88
C THR A 250 -11.23 -4.12 -31.27
N ASP A 251 -10.83 -4.98 -30.32
CA ASP A 251 -10.50 -6.38 -30.58
C ASP A 251 -11.71 -7.31 -30.43
N ASP A 252 -12.63 -7.04 -29.50
CA ASP A 252 -13.67 -8.00 -29.09
C ASP A 252 -14.94 -7.30 -28.52
N PRO A 253 -15.71 -6.56 -29.36
CA PRO A 253 -16.80 -5.69 -28.89
C PRO A 253 -17.92 -6.43 -28.15
N GLU A 254 -18.15 -7.70 -28.46
CA GLU A 254 -19.17 -8.54 -27.78
C GLU A 254 -18.87 -8.72 -26.30
N GLN A 255 -17.59 -8.75 -25.90
CA GLN A 255 -17.18 -8.89 -24.50
C GLN A 255 -17.32 -7.59 -23.70
N LEU A 256 -17.56 -6.45 -24.35
CA LEU A 256 -17.66 -5.15 -23.69
C LEU A 256 -18.80 -5.11 -22.66
N GLY A 257 -19.93 -5.76 -22.97
CA GLY A 257 -21.06 -5.88 -22.04
C GLY A 257 -20.74 -6.68 -20.77
N SER A 258 -19.68 -7.48 -20.79
CA SER A 258 -19.19 -8.25 -19.64
C SER A 258 -18.13 -7.52 -18.81
N LEU A 259 -17.67 -6.35 -19.25
CA LEU A 259 -16.69 -5.54 -18.52
C LEU A 259 -17.31 -5.01 -17.22
N PRO A 260 -16.66 -5.19 -16.06
CA PRO A 260 -17.13 -4.59 -14.81
C PRO A 260 -17.31 -3.07 -14.93
N GLY A 261 -18.43 -2.53 -14.45
CA GLY A 261 -18.61 -1.07 -14.32
C GLY A 261 -17.67 -0.50 -13.25
N PHE A 262 -17.20 0.74 -13.43
CA PHE A 262 -16.25 1.37 -12.52
C PHE A 262 -16.97 2.34 -11.57
N TYR A 263 -16.83 2.14 -10.27
CA TYR A 263 -17.47 2.90 -9.21
C TYR A 263 -16.44 3.34 -8.17
N THR A 264 -16.70 4.48 -7.56
CA THR A 264 -15.83 5.16 -6.60
C THR A 264 -16.66 5.62 -5.42
N ILE A 265 -16.16 5.48 -4.20
CA ILE A 265 -16.74 6.07 -3.00
C ILE A 265 -15.66 6.91 -2.34
N SER A 266 -15.88 8.22 -2.30
CA SER A 266 -15.08 9.23 -1.62
C SER A 266 -15.98 10.11 -0.76
N PHE A 267 -15.46 10.58 0.37
CA PHE A 267 -16.09 11.60 1.21
C PHE A 267 -15.43 12.98 1.06
N ASP A 268 -14.33 13.10 0.31
CA ASP A 268 -13.65 14.38 0.06
C ASP A 268 -14.02 15.00 -1.29
N ASP A 269 -14.50 14.20 -2.27
CA ASP A 269 -14.81 14.65 -3.63
C ASP A 269 -16.25 14.27 -4.04
N PRO A 270 -17.24 15.15 -3.82
CA PRO A 270 -18.64 14.91 -4.16
C PRO A 270 -18.93 14.78 -5.66
N GLU A 271 -18.08 15.31 -6.54
CA GLU A 271 -18.23 15.22 -8.00
C GLU A 271 -17.81 13.85 -8.55
N ARG A 272 -16.80 13.25 -7.94
CA ARG A 272 -16.21 11.99 -8.40
C ARG A 272 -16.61 10.79 -7.55
N THR A 273 -17.50 10.96 -6.58
CA THR A 273 -18.02 9.88 -5.74
C THR A 273 -19.38 9.38 -6.24
N HIS A 274 -19.62 8.08 -6.06
CA HIS A 274 -20.94 7.46 -6.12
C HIS A 274 -21.49 7.31 -4.70
N ARG A 275 -22.81 7.36 -4.57
CA ARG A 275 -23.50 7.25 -3.28
C ARG A 275 -23.92 5.81 -3.01
N ASN A 276 -23.85 5.39 -1.76
CA ASN A 276 -24.26 4.05 -1.35
C ASN A 276 -24.79 4.01 0.08
N ASN A 277 -25.92 3.32 0.28
CA ASN A 277 -26.48 3.04 1.59
C ASN A 277 -26.19 1.57 2.00
N PRO A 278 -25.17 1.32 2.83
CA PRO A 278 -24.79 -0.04 3.23
C PRO A 278 -25.76 -0.68 4.24
N ILE A 279 -26.68 0.10 4.83
CA ILE A 279 -27.73 -0.39 5.74
C ILE A 279 -29.12 -0.25 5.13
N SER A 280 -29.23 -0.29 3.79
CA SER A 280 -30.51 -0.35 3.11
C SER A 280 -31.38 -1.49 3.69
N PRO A 281 -32.69 -1.28 3.92
CA PRO A 281 -33.61 -2.31 4.41
C PRO A 281 -33.52 -3.63 3.64
N TYR A 282 -33.29 -3.57 2.32
CA TYR A 282 -33.11 -4.74 1.45
C TYR A 282 -31.92 -5.65 1.86
N LEU A 283 -30.87 -5.07 2.44
CA LEU A 283 -29.68 -5.80 2.89
C LEU A 283 -29.83 -6.40 4.29
N MET A 284 -30.88 -6.05 5.03
CA MET A 284 -31.11 -6.46 6.42
C MET A 284 -32.35 -7.34 6.53
N LYS A 285 -32.16 -8.63 6.78
CA LYS A 285 -33.25 -9.61 6.89
C LYS A 285 -33.66 -9.87 8.34
N SER A 286 -32.74 -9.64 9.28
CA SER A 286 -32.91 -9.95 10.69
C SER A 286 -32.30 -8.89 11.60
N GLN A 287 -32.70 -8.90 12.87
CA GLN A 287 -32.10 -8.05 13.92
C GLN A 287 -30.60 -8.26 14.09
N ILE A 288 -30.10 -9.44 13.71
CA ILE A 288 -28.66 -9.75 13.72
C ILE A 288 -27.93 -8.89 12.69
N ASP A 289 -28.51 -8.64 11.51
CA ASP A 289 -27.88 -7.83 10.47
C ASP A 289 -27.72 -6.35 10.89
N ALA A 290 -28.70 -5.84 11.64
CA ALA A 290 -28.67 -4.52 12.27
C ALA A 290 -27.64 -4.48 13.40
N SER A 291 -27.56 -5.54 14.22
CA SER A 291 -26.57 -5.66 15.28
C SER A 291 -25.14 -5.75 14.78
N ASP A 292 -24.93 -6.46 13.67
CA ASP A 292 -23.67 -6.51 12.95
C ASP A 292 -23.28 -5.13 12.42
N ALA A 293 -24.22 -4.40 11.79
CA ALA A 293 -23.98 -3.04 11.30
C ALA A 293 -23.59 -2.09 12.44
N ALA A 294 -24.34 -2.09 13.54
CA ALA A 294 -24.04 -1.31 14.74
C ALA A 294 -22.66 -1.66 15.31
N THR A 295 -22.33 -2.95 15.41
CA THR A 295 -21.01 -3.41 15.87
C THR A 295 -19.88 -2.87 14.99
N ILE A 296 -20.05 -2.89 13.67
CA ILE A 296 -19.05 -2.38 12.72
C ILE A 296 -18.86 -0.87 12.91
N ILE A 297 -19.95 -0.10 12.96
CA ILE A 297 -19.91 1.36 13.15
C ILE A 297 -19.19 1.70 14.45
N MET A 298 -19.67 1.14 15.56
CA MET A 298 -19.19 1.49 16.90
C MET A 298 -17.73 1.10 17.14
N LYS A 299 -17.29 -0.07 16.64
CA LYS A 299 -15.89 -0.51 16.78
C LYS A 299 -14.92 0.24 15.87
N ASN A 300 -15.39 0.77 14.73
CA ASN A 300 -14.55 1.62 13.89
C ASN A 300 -14.41 3.03 14.46
N LEU A 301 -15.45 3.56 15.12
CA LEU A 301 -15.38 4.81 15.86
C LEU A 301 -14.53 4.69 17.13
N ASN A 302 -14.53 3.51 17.77
CA ASN A 302 -13.78 3.25 19.01
C ASN A 302 -12.97 1.96 18.87
N LYS A 303 -11.75 2.05 18.33
CA LYS A 303 -10.88 0.88 18.07
C LYS A 303 -10.53 0.08 19.32
N GLU A 304 -10.57 0.68 20.50
CA GLU A 304 -10.35 -0.03 21.77
C GLU A 304 -11.41 -1.12 22.02
N TRP A 305 -12.64 -0.89 21.54
CA TRP A 305 -13.76 -1.83 21.67
C TRP A 305 -13.60 -3.09 20.77
N ILE A 306 -12.60 -3.09 19.89
CA ILE A 306 -12.21 -4.30 19.16
C ILE A 306 -11.63 -5.33 20.13
N LYS A 307 -10.82 -4.86 21.10
CA LYS A 307 -10.09 -5.70 22.06
C LYS A 307 -10.87 -5.90 23.35
N GLN A 308 -11.61 -4.89 23.79
CA GLN A 308 -12.35 -4.88 25.04
C GLN A 308 -13.85 -4.93 24.74
N ASN A 309 -14.54 -5.90 25.35
CA ASN A 309 -15.99 -6.06 25.20
C ASN A 309 -16.68 -5.77 26.54
N ASP A 310 -16.45 -4.56 27.03
CA ASP A 310 -16.94 -4.05 28.30
C ASP A 310 -18.44 -3.69 28.26
N PHE A 311 -19.02 -3.32 29.40
CA PHE A 311 -20.44 -3.01 29.48
C PHE A 311 -20.84 -1.81 28.61
N PHE A 312 -20.00 -0.77 28.54
CA PHE A 312 -20.28 0.44 27.77
C PHE A 312 -20.32 0.18 26.26
N SER A 313 -19.34 -0.56 25.72
CA SER A 313 -19.35 -0.95 24.30
C SER A 313 -20.60 -1.78 23.93
N ARG A 314 -20.99 -2.76 24.77
CA ARG A 314 -22.20 -3.56 24.53
C ARG A 314 -23.48 -2.73 24.56
N SER A 315 -23.56 -1.78 25.50
CA SER A 315 -24.73 -0.91 25.66
C SER A 315 -24.85 0.03 24.46
N ALA A 316 -23.75 0.64 24.03
CA ALA A 316 -23.70 1.50 22.86
C ALA A 316 -24.06 0.75 21.57
N ILE A 317 -23.53 -0.47 21.37
CA ILE A 317 -23.88 -1.31 20.22
C ILE A 317 -25.38 -1.65 20.26
N SER A 318 -25.90 -2.11 21.39
CA SER A 318 -27.33 -2.44 21.57
C SER A 318 -28.25 -1.25 21.25
N PHE A 319 -27.88 -0.05 21.69
CA PHE A 319 -28.61 1.19 21.39
C PHE A 319 -28.66 1.44 19.88
N VAL A 320 -27.51 1.46 19.21
CA VAL A 320 -27.44 1.72 17.75
C VAL A 320 -28.13 0.61 16.95
N SER A 321 -28.04 -0.65 17.37
CA SER A 321 -28.78 -1.76 16.76
C SER A 321 -30.29 -1.51 16.79
N GLY A 322 -30.80 -1.03 17.93
CA GLY A 322 -32.21 -0.69 18.09
C GLY A 322 -32.64 0.45 17.17
N LEU A 323 -31.83 1.50 17.03
CA LEU A 323 -32.10 2.61 16.11
C LEU A 323 -32.14 2.15 14.64
N ILE A 324 -31.15 1.36 14.21
CA ILE A 324 -31.10 0.82 12.85
C ILE A 324 -32.33 -0.05 12.57
N TRP A 325 -32.66 -0.96 13.49
CA TRP A 325 -33.82 -1.85 13.32
C TRP A 325 -35.14 -1.09 13.29
N TYR A 326 -35.29 -0.08 14.15
CA TYR A 326 -36.48 0.78 14.16
C TYR A 326 -36.64 1.52 12.83
N LEU A 327 -35.60 2.20 12.35
CA LEU A 327 -35.63 2.92 11.07
C LEU A 327 -35.89 1.98 9.89
N LYS A 328 -35.36 0.75 9.93
CA LYS A 328 -35.66 -0.27 8.91
C LYS A 328 -37.15 -0.58 8.86
N LYS A 329 -37.78 -0.84 10.02
CA LYS A 329 -39.23 -1.13 10.08
C LYS A 329 -40.05 0.05 9.59
N LYS A 330 -39.69 1.27 10.02
CA LYS A 330 -40.37 2.48 9.57
C LYS A 330 -40.23 2.73 8.07
N ALA A 331 -39.04 2.54 7.50
CA ALA A 331 -38.83 2.64 6.06
C ALA A 331 -39.70 1.64 5.27
N GLU A 332 -39.92 0.42 5.77
CA GLU A 332 -40.83 -0.55 5.15
C GLU A 332 -42.31 -0.20 5.33
N GLU A 333 -42.70 0.35 6.49
CA GLU A 333 -44.07 0.78 6.78
C GLU A 333 -44.50 1.99 5.94
N THR A 334 -43.61 2.98 5.77
CA THR A 334 -43.89 4.23 5.06
C THR A 334 -43.53 4.17 3.57
N GLY A 335 -42.67 3.22 3.18
CA GLY A 335 -42.06 3.19 1.84
C GLY A 335 -41.06 4.33 1.58
N THR A 336 -40.58 5.02 2.63
CA THR A 336 -39.64 6.15 2.52
C THR A 336 -38.20 5.72 2.82
N ASN A 337 -37.21 6.38 2.20
CA ASN A 337 -35.79 6.06 2.38
C ASN A 337 -35.20 6.71 3.65
N ILE A 338 -35.71 6.30 4.81
CA ILE A 338 -35.31 6.83 6.13
C ILE A 338 -34.40 5.90 6.92
N CYS A 339 -33.97 4.78 6.31
CA CYS A 339 -33.04 3.83 6.92
C CYS A 339 -31.66 3.96 6.28
N THR A 340 -30.89 4.96 6.74
CA THR A 340 -29.50 5.21 6.33
C THR A 340 -28.65 5.56 7.57
N LEU A 341 -27.32 5.50 7.46
CA LEU A 341 -26.45 5.87 8.58
C LEU A 341 -26.68 7.34 9.04
N PRO A 342 -26.81 8.32 8.14
CA PRO A 342 -27.22 9.68 8.49
C PRO A 342 -28.51 9.78 9.32
N HIS A 343 -29.56 9.04 8.96
CA HIS A 343 -30.80 9.00 9.74
C HIS A 343 -30.58 8.40 11.14
N VAL A 344 -29.73 7.38 11.28
CA VAL A 344 -29.36 6.81 12.58
C VAL A 344 -28.63 7.84 13.45
N ILE A 345 -27.73 8.63 12.85
CA ILE A 345 -26.98 9.68 13.54
C ILE A 345 -27.94 10.75 14.06
N ILE A 346 -28.83 11.28 13.22
CA ILE A 346 -29.80 12.30 13.63
C ILE A 346 -30.82 11.75 14.63
N LEU A 347 -31.33 10.54 14.44
CA LEU A 347 -32.24 9.92 15.41
C LEU A 347 -31.57 9.76 16.78
N SER A 348 -30.25 9.56 16.82
CA SER A 348 -29.51 9.47 18.08
C SER A 348 -29.42 10.80 18.84
N THR A 349 -29.66 11.96 18.22
CA THR A 349 -29.61 13.28 18.89
C THR A 349 -30.96 13.71 19.49
N VAL A 350 -32.03 12.95 19.22
CA VAL A 350 -33.35 13.16 19.82
C VAL A 350 -33.28 12.97 21.34
N ASN A 351 -34.10 13.73 22.08
CA ASN A 351 -34.20 13.58 23.52
C ASN A 351 -34.43 12.11 23.91
N ILE A 352 -33.54 11.55 24.74
CA ILE A 352 -33.50 10.11 24.98
C ILE A 352 -34.78 9.55 25.59
N GLN A 353 -35.48 10.32 26.44
CA GLN A 353 -36.73 9.87 27.05
C GLN A 353 -37.84 9.77 25.99
N VAL A 354 -37.96 10.81 25.15
CA VAL A 354 -38.91 10.84 24.02
C VAL A 354 -38.63 9.71 23.04
N LEU A 355 -37.36 9.53 22.68
CA LEU A 355 -36.92 8.50 21.75
C LEU A 355 -37.27 7.09 22.26
N LEU A 356 -36.93 6.76 23.52
CA LEU A 356 -37.19 5.45 24.09
C LEU A 356 -38.70 5.19 24.30
N ASP A 357 -39.49 6.21 24.68
CA ASP A 357 -40.96 6.13 24.77
C ASP A 357 -41.60 5.71 23.44
N ILE A 358 -40.98 6.11 22.31
CA ILE A 358 -41.41 5.76 20.95
C ILE A 358 -40.90 4.37 20.56
N ILE A 359 -39.57 4.19 20.49
CA ILE A 359 -38.98 3.01 19.84
C ILE A 359 -39.19 1.72 20.64
N LEU A 360 -39.30 1.78 21.98
CA LEU A 360 -39.52 0.60 22.82
C LEU A 360 -40.97 0.09 22.79
N ARG A 361 -41.90 0.78 22.11
CA ARG A 361 -43.24 0.21 21.82
C ARG A 361 -43.15 -0.98 20.88
N ASP A 362 -42.18 -0.96 19.97
CA ASP A 362 -41.91 -2.08 19.11
C ASP A 362 -41.27 -3.23 19.90
N MET A 363 -41.92 -4.40 19.90
CA MET A 363 -41.49 -5.57 20.65
C MET A 363 -40.11 -6.08 20.22
N GLU A 364 -39.77 -5.95 18.94
CA GLU A 364 -38.50 -6.42 18.40
C GLU A 364 -37.35 -5.48 18.78
N VAL A 365 -37.56 -4.17 18.66
CA VAL A 365 -36.60 -3.15 19.14
C VAL A 365 -36.40 -3.26 20.65
N ARG A 366 -37.48 -3.45 21.40
CA ARG A 366 -37.44 -3.64 22.86
C ARG A 366 -36.55 -4.82 23.28
N ASN A 367 -36.60 -5.93 22.53
CA ASN A 367 -35.77 -7.11 22.82
C ASN A 367 -34.27 -6.83 22.63
N LEU A 368 -33.90 -5.93 21.73
CA LEU A 368 -32.52 -5.50 21.53
C LEU A 368 -32.04 -4.55 22.64
N MET A 369 -32.97 -3.88 23.34
CA MET A 369 -32.71 -2.74 24.22
C MET A 369 -33.21 -2.95 25.67
N ILE A 370 -33.25 -4.19 26.16
CA ILE A 370 -33.75 -4.54 27.51
C ILE A 370 -33.14 -3.66 28.63
N PRO A 371 -31.80 -3.42 28.69
CA PRO A 371 -31.22 -2.59 29.75
C PRO A 371 -31.75 -1.14 29.77
N PHE A 372 -32.07 -0.59 28.59
CA PHE A 372 -32.64 0.75 28.45
C PHE A 372 -34.10 0.78 28.87
N LYS A 373 -34.85 -0.27 28.53
CA LYS A 373 -36.25 -0.42 28.97
C LYS A 373 -36.35 -0.43 30.50
N ASP A 374 -35.54 -1.24 31.17
CA ASP A 374 -35.54 -1.35 32.64
C ASP A 374 -35.17 -0.02 33.32
N ALA A 375 -34.26 0.74 32.72
CA ALA A 375 -33.86 2.05 33.25
C ALA A 375 -34.94 3.13 33.02
N LEU A 376 -35.67 3.07 31.90
CA LEU A 376 -36.81 3.95 31.62
C LEU A 376 -37.98 3.68 32.57
N GLU A 377 -38.35 2.42 32.79
CA GLU A 377 -39.42 2.02 33.72
C GLU A 377 -39.13 2.42 35.18
N ARG A 378 -37.85 2.58 35.53
CA ARG A 378 -37.39 3.04 36.86
C ARG A 378 -37.21 4.56 36.96
N GLU A 379 -37.57 5.31 35.93
CA GLU A 379 -37.36 6.76 35.84
C GLU A 379 -35.88 7.17 36.10
N ALA A 380 -34.94 6.28 35.78
CA ALA A 380 -33.52 6.44 36.06
C ALA A 380 -32.81 7.25 34.95
N GLY A 381 -33.23 8.50 34.74
CA GLY A 381 -32.77 9.35 33.63
C GLY A 381 -31.24 9.52 33.56
N GLN A 382 -30.56 9.67 34.69
CA GLN A 382 -29.09 9.79 34.72
C GLN A 382 -28.38 8.51 34.23
N GLN A 383 -28.92 7.34 34.56
CA GLN A 383 -28.36 6.06 34.12
C GLN A 383 -28.57 5.85 32.61
N LEU A 384 -29.72 6.25 32.08
CA LEU A 384 -30.01 6.23 30.64
C LEU A 384 -29.08 7.14 29.84
N ALA A 385 -28.91 8.38 30.32
CA ALA A 385 -27.99 9.34 29.72
C ALA A 385 -26.56 8.77 29.70
N GLY A 386 -26.10 8.19 30.81
CA GLY A 386 -24.77 7.57 30.88
C GLY A 386 -24.58 6.39 29.93
N GLN A 387 -25.59 5.54 29.72
CA GLN A 387 -25.49 4.38 28.83
C GLN A 387 -25.53 4.74 27.34
N THR A 388 -26.19 5.85 26.98
CA THR A 388 -26.32 6.30 25.58
C THR A 388 -25.28 7.31 25.16
N ALA A 389 -24.71 8.08 26.10
CA ALA A 389 -23.73 9.13 25.83
C ALA A 389 -22.55 8.63 24.97
N SER A 390 -21.98 7.45 25.29
CA SER A 390 -20.86 6.90 24.50
C SER A 390 -21.23 6.66 23.03
N ALA A 391 -22.46 6.20 22.75
CA ALA A 391 -22.93 6.02 21.38
C ALA A 391 -23.14 7.37 20.68
N GLN A 392 -23.83 8.29 21.35
CA GLN A 392 -24.16 9.61 20.81
C GLN A 392 -22.90 10.44 20.48
N ILE A 393 -21.93 10.50 21.40
CA ILE A 393 -20.64 11.18 21.18
C ILE A 393 -19.89 10.56 20.01
N SER A 394 -19.94 9.24 19.87
CA SER A 394 -19.25 8.57 18.77
C SER A 394 -19.92 8.87 17.42
N LEU A 395 -21.25 8.85 17.37
CA LEU A 395 -22.01 9.09 16.15
C LEU A 395 -21.98 10.55 15.70
N SER A 396 -21.92 11.51 16.64
CA SER A 396 -21.88 12.93 16.30
C SER A 396 -20.62 13.33 15.52
N MET A 397 -19.51 12.60 15.69
CA MET A 397 -18.29 12.78 14.89
C MET A 397 -18.50 12.51 13.39
N LEU A 398 -19.56 11.80 13.01
CA LEU A 398 -19.89 11.48 11.61
C LEU A 398 -20.89 12.46 10.98
N ALA A 399 -21.41 13.43 11.74
CA ALA A 399 -22.44 14.37 11.31
C ALA A 399 -21.84 15.48 10.42
N THR A 400 -21.38 15.10 9.22
CA THR A 400 -20.84 16.00 8.18
C THR A 400 -21.70 15.95 6.92
N LYS A 401 -21.80 17.07 6.20
CA LYS A 401 -22.63 17.18 4.98
C LYS A 401 -22.23 16.17 3.91
N GLU A 402 -20.93 15.89 3.75
CA GLU A 402 -20.39 14.96 2.76
C GLU A 402 -20.76 13.51 3.06
N ILE A 403 -20.60 13.07 4.32
CA ILE A 403 -21.03 11.73 4.75
C ILE A 403 -22.54 11.58 4.54
N PHE A 404 -23.31 12.62 4.86
CA PHE A 404 -24.77 12.61 4.73
C PHE A 404 -25.20 12.45 3.27
N TYR A 405 -24.61 13.22 2.37
CA TYR A 405 -24.87 13.12 0.94
C TYR A 405 -24.48 11.74 0.37
N VAL A 406 -23.28 11.24 0.70
CA VAL A 406 -22.78 9.98 0.15
C VAL A 406 -23.57 8.76 0.65
N MET A 407 -23.97 8.76 1.93
CA MET A 407 -24.58 7.58 2.56
C MET A 407 -26.11 7.54 2.55
N THR A 408 -26.77 8.59 2.06
CA THR A 408 -28.23 8.60 1.85
C THR A 408 -28.63 8.10 0.46
N GLY A 409 -27.77 8.26 -0.54
CA GLY A 409 -28.01 7.77 -1.91
C GLY A 409 -27.71 6.28 -2.09
N ASN A 410 -28.09 5.75 -3.24
CA ASN A 410 -27.85 4.35 -3.59
C ASN A 410 -27.68 4.19 -5.11
N ASP A 411 -26.59 4.74 -5.64
CA ASP A 411 -26.32 4.80 -7.08
C ASP A 411 -25.90 3.42 -7.64
N PHE A 412 -25.49 2.48 -6.79
CA PHE A 412 -25.21 1.09 -7.15
C PHE A 412 -25.40 0.12 -5.97
N GLN A 413 -25.66 -1.15 -6.30
CA GLN A 413 -25.77 -2.24 -5.33
C GLN A 413 -24.40 -2.84 -4.97
N LEU A 414 -24.25 -3.30 -3.72
CA LEU A 414 -23.03 -3.92 -3.19
C LEU A 414 -22.77 -5.36 -3.68
N ASP A 415 -23.52 -5.83 -4.68
CA ASP A 415 -23.32 -7.11 -5.39
C ASP A 415 -22.17 -7.00 -6.42
N ILE A 416 -20.97 -6.72 -5.94
CA ILE A 416 -19.80 -6.38 -6.78
C ILE A 416 -19.47 -7.50 -7.78
N ASN A 417 -19.57 -8.76 -7.35
CA ASN A 417 -19.28 -9.94 -8.17
C ASN A 417 -20.49 -10.49 -8.94
N SER A 418 -21.51 -9.67 -9.16
CA SER A 418 -22.70 -10.01 -9.94
C SER A 418 -22.35 -10.40 -11.37
N THR A 419 -23.03 -11.43 -11.90
CA THR A 419 -22.85 -11.90 -13.28
C THR A 419 -23.50 -10.98 -14.29
N SER A 420 -24.63 -10.35 -13.94
CA SER A 420 -25.39 -9.45 -14.80
C SER A 420 -24.88 -8.02 -14.77
N ARG A 421 -24.46 -7.54 -13.59
CA ARG A 421 -23.94 -6.17 -13.38
C ARG A 421 -22.62 -6.21 -12.61
N PRO A 422 -21.54 -6.74 -13.21
CA PRO A 422 -20.22 -6.81 -12.59
C PRO A 422 -19.67 -5.41 -12.26
N LYS A 423 -18.90 -5.28 -11.17
CA LYS A 423 -18.39 -3.97 -10.73
C LYS A 423 -16.92 -4.02 -10.30
N ILE A 424 -16.24 -2.88 -10.44
CA ILE A 424 -15.02 -2.51 -9.75
C ILE A 424 -15.40 -1.34 -8.86
N VAL A 425 -15.23 -1.47 -7.55
CA VAL A 425 -15.56 -0.47 -6.55
C VAL A 425 -14.29 -0.06 -5.82
N CYS A 426 -13.92 1.22 -5.94
CA CYS A 426 -12.81 1.81 -5.18
C CYS A 426 -13.38 2.61 -4.00
N VAL A 427 -13.11 2.17 -2.78
CA VAL A 427 -13.47 2.88 -1.54
C VAL A 427 -12.23 3.62 -1.06
N GLN A 428 -12.32 4.93 -1.04
CA GLN A 428 -11.19 5.83 -0.82
C GLN A 428 -11.17 6.32 0.62
N ASN A 429 -9.97 6.47 1.17
CA ASN A 429 -9.77 7.09 2.48
C ASN A 429 -8.76 8.22 2.38
N ASN A 430 -8.97 9.26 3.17
CA ASN A 430 -8.04 10.35 3.36
C ASN A 430 -7.23 10.10 4.65
N PRO A 431 -5.90 9.91 4.58
CA PRO A 431 -5.06 9.68 5.75
C PRO A 431 -5.26 10.71 6.87
N ASP A 432 -5.50 11.98 6.51
CA ASP A 432 -5.65 13.10 7.44
C ASP A 432 -6.98 13.04 8.22
N ARG A 433 -8.00 12.37 7.66
CA ARG A 433 -9.35 12.23 8.23
C ARG A 433 -9.73 10.77 8.50
N SER A 434 -8.72 9.89 8.51
CA SER A 434 -8.92 8.44 8.49
C SER A 434 -9.68 7.88 9.69
N GLU A 435 -9.62 8.55 10.84
CA GLU A 435 -10.35 8.18 12.05
C GLU A 435 -11.87 8.34 11.89
N ILE A 436 -12.31 9.48 11.33
CA ILE A 436 -13.73 9.77 11.08
C ILE A 436 -14.27 8.85 9.97
N TYR A 437 -13.53 8.70 8.87
CA TYR A 437 -13.97 7.89 7.73
C TYR A 437 -13.89 6.39 7.97
N ALA A 438 -13.18 5.91 8.99
CA ALA A 438 -13.06 4.47 9.27
C ALA A 438 -14.42 3.79 9.45
N ALA A 439 -15.39 4.46 10.10
CA ALA A 439 -16.71 3.90 10.36
C ALA A 439 -17.59 3.73 9.12
N PRO A 440 -17.83 4.77 8.29
CA PRO A 440 -18.61 4.60 7.07
C PRO A 440 -17.93 3.70 6.05
N ILE A 441 -16.60 3.81 5.87
CA ILE A 441 -15.82 2.92 4.99
C ILE A 441 -15.90 1.48 5.46
N GLY A 442 -15.67 1.25 6.76
CA GLY A 442 -15.74 -0.07 7.37
C GLY A 442 -17.12 -0.70 7.18
N LEU A 443 -18.19 0.08 7.33
CA LEU A 443 -19.56 -0.39 7.10
C LEU A 443 -19.78 -0.82 5.65
N ILE A 444 -19.38 -0.01 4.67
CA ILE A 444 -19.47 -0.33 3.24
C ILE A 444 -18.69 -1.61 2.91
N ILE A 445 -17.43 -1.71 3.32
CA ILE A 445 -16.58 -2.86 3.02
C ILE A 445 -17.15 -4.12 3.67
N ASN A 446 -17.51 -4.09 4.96
CA ASN A 446 -18.07 -5.26 5.62
C ASN A 446 -19.37 -5.74 4.96
N LYS A 447 -20.27 -4.81 4.60
CA LYS A 447 -21.53 -5.16 3.93
C LYS A 447 -21.30 -5.69 2.52
N ALA A 448 -20.37 -5.11 1.77
CA ALA A 448 -19.95 -5.66 0.48
C ALA A 448 -19.43 -7.10 0.63
N LEU A 449 -18.54 -7.36 1.60
CA LEU A 449 -18.01 -8.70 1.88
C LEU A 449 -19.10 -9.71 2.27
N GLN A 450 -20.14 -9.28 2.99
CA GLN A 450 -21.29 -10.13 3.32
C GLN A 450 -22.15 -10.48 2.08
N VAL A 451 -22.30 -9.55 1.14
CA VAL A 451 -23.10 -9.73 -0.08
C VAL A 451 -22.38 -10.64 -1.09
N VAL A 452 -21.09 -10.41 -1.33
CA VAL A 452 -20.31 -11.10 -2.38
C VAL A 452 -19.92 -12.54 -2.01
N ASN A 453 -19.91 -12.88 -0.71
CA ASN A 453 -19.50 -14.20 -0.23
C ASN A 453 -20.62 -15.25 -0.40
N ARG A 454 -21.05 -15.48 -1.65
CA ARG A 454 -22.12 -16.42 -2.04
C ARG A 454 -21.75 -17.20 -3.31
N PRO A 455 -22.29 -18.41 -3.52
CA PRO A 455 -22.06 -19.19 -4.74
C PRO A 455 -22.58 -18.49 -6.01
N GLY A 456 -21.98 -18.80 -7.16
CA GLY A 456 -22.44 -18.33 -8.48
C GLY A 456 -21.97 -16.93 -8.89
N GLY A 457 -21.17 -16.26 -8.07
CA GLY A 457 -20.54 -14.98 -8.41
C GLY A 457 -19.35 -15.12 -9.37
N ARG A 458 -18.97 -14.01 -10.01
CA ARG A 458 -17.75 -13.90 -10.81
C ARG A 458 -16.49 -13.92 -9.94
N PRO A 459 -15.32 -14.28 -10.51
CA PRO A 459 -14.04 -14.09 -9.83
C PRO A 459 -13.87 -12.64 -9.36
N MET A 460 -13.58 -12.47 -8.09
CA MET A 460 -13.49 -11.18 -7.43
C MET A 460 -12.15 -11.01 -6.71
N GLY A 461 -11.51 -9.84 -6.86
CA GLY A 461 -10.40 -9.43 -6.01
C GLY A 461 -10.88 -8.50 -4.89
N VAL A 462 -10.51 -8.79 -3.64
CA VAL A 462 -10.67 -7.87 -2.50
C VAL A 462 -9.28 -7.37 -2.14
N ILE A 463 -9.00 -6.10 -2.39
CA ILE A 463 -7.68 -5.51 -2.29
C ILE A 463 -7.71 -4.44 -1.20
N LEU A 464 -7.00 -4.68 -0.09
CA LEU A 464 -6.97 -3.80 1.06
C LEU A 464 -5.55 -3.28 1.29
N ASP A 465 -5.23 -2.03 0.91
CA ASP A 465 -3.85 -1.51 0.97
C ASP A 465 -3.29 -1.40 2.40
N GLU A 466 -4.15 -1.06 3.37
CA GLU A 466 -3.76 -0.90 4.77
C GLU A 466 -4.86 -1.36 5.73
N VAL A 467 -4.95 -2.68 5.95
CA VAL A 467 -5.99 -3.32 6.76
C VAL A 467 -6.13 -2.73 8.18
N PRO A 468 -5.06 -2.45 8.95
CA PRO A 468 -5.19 -2.00 10.35
C PRO A 468 -5.91 -0.65 10.52
N THR A 469 -6.06 0.12 9.44
CA THR A 469 -6.73 1.43 9.49
C THR A 469 -8.25 1.33 9.70
N ILE A 470 -8.87 0.20 9.31
CA ILE A 470 -10.30 -0.05 9.40
C ILE A 470 -10.58 -1.39 10.07
N PHE A 471 -11.62 -1.50 10.88
CA PHE A 471 -12.07 -2.76 11.45
C PHE A 471 -13.02 -3.50 10.50
N ILE A 472 -12.59 -4.69 10.09
CA ILE A 472 -13.36 -5.60 9.22
C ILE A 472 -13.75 -6.85 10.01
N MET A 473 -14.99 -6.87 10.51
CA MET A 473 -15.57 -7.99 11.27
C MET A 473 -15.59 -9.29 10.45
N GLY A 474 -15.91 -9.20 9.15
CA GLY A 474 -16.00 -10.36 8.25
C GLY A 474 -14.66 -10.87 7.69
N LEU A 475 -13.52 -10.28 8.09
CA LEU A 475 -12.22 -10.52 7.43
C LEU A 475 -11.77 -11.99 7.50
N ARG A 476 -11.85 -12.59 8.69
CA ARG A 476 -11.53 -14.03 8.85
C ARG A 476 -12.44 -14.89 7.97
N LYS A 477 -13.74 -14.61 7.99
CA LYS A 477 -14.74 -15.39 7.24
C LYS A 477 -14.47 -15.34 5.74
N ILE A 478 -14.10 -14.18 5.20
CA ILE A 478 -13.81 -14.07 3.75
C ILE A 478 -12.50 -14.78 3.38
N ILE A 479 -11.48 -14.77 4.24
CA ILE A 479 -10.24 -15.54 4.03
C ILE A 479 -10.55 -17.05 4.01
N ASP A 480 -11.37 -17.52 4.96
CA ASP A 480 -11.63 -18.96 5.14
C ASP A 480 -12.61 -19.52 4.09
N THR A 481 -13.68 -18.79 3.81
CA THR A 481 -14.82 -19.28 2.98
C THR A 481 -14.91 -18.62 1.61
N GLY A 482 -14.26 -17.47 1.40
CA GLY A 482 -14.30 -16.76 0.11
C GLY A 482 -13.71 -17.57 -1.04
N ARG A 483 -12.84 -18.54 -0.73
CA ARG A 483 -12.23 -19.42 -1.73
C ARG A 483 -13.25 -20.20 -2.56
N SER A 484 -14.29 -20.76 -1.94
CA SER A 484 -15.32 -21.52 -2.66
C SER A 484 -16.22 -20.63 -3.52
N HIS A 485 -16.17 -19.32 -3.30
CA HIS A 485 -16.94 -18.30 -4.00
C HIS A 485 -16.08 -17.45 -4.93
N LEU A 486 -14.86 -17.91 -5.26
CA LEU A 486 -13.91 -17.24 -6.15
C LEU A 486 -13.56 -15.80 -5.69
N VAL A 487 -13.42 -15.60 -4.39
CA VAL A 487 -12.96 -14.32 -3.80
C VAL A 487 -11.47 -14.41 -3.44
N ALA A 488 -10.66 -13.61 -4.14
CA ALA A 488 -9.22 -13.49 -3.98
C ALA A 488 -8.89 -12.29 -3.08
N THR A 489 -8.47 -12.56 -1.86
CA THR A 489 -8.24 -11.51 -0.85
C THR A 489 -6.75 -11.13 -0.79
N VAL A 490 -6.42 -9.85 -0.95
CA VAL A 490 -5.07 -9.30 -0.89
C VAL A 490 -5.03 -8.25 0.22
N LEU A 491 -4.21 -8.50 1.23
CA LEU A 491 -4.15 -7.73 2.48
C LEU A 491 -2.79 -7.05 2.61
N GLY A 492 -2.78 -5.74 2.77
CA GLY A 492 -1.59 -4.95 3.07
C GLY A 492 -1.53 -4.57 4.54
N ILE A 493 -0.37 -4.78 5.16
CA ILE A 493 -0.06 -4.29 6.50
C ILE A 493 1.37 -3.72 6.52
N GLN A 494 1.66 -2.73 7.36
CA GLN A 494 3.04 -2.25 7.49
C GLN A 494 3.91 -3.23 8.30
N SER A 495 3.33 -3.82 9.35
CA SER A 495 4.00 -4.81 10.19
C SER A 495 3.00 -5.68 10.95
N VAL A 496 3.42 -6.89 11.34
CA VAL A 496 2.61 -7.77 12.21
C VAL A 496 2.37 -7.12 13.58
N SER A 497 3.33 -6.35 14.08
CA SER A 497 3.18 -5.63 15.35
C SER A 497 2.07 -4.59 15.32
N GLN A 498 1.90 -3.88 14.20
CA GLN A 498 0.77 -2.95 14.01
C GLN A 498 -0.56 -3.70 13.96
N LEU A 499 -0.61 -4.83 13.24
CA LEU A 499 -1.82 -5.65 13.19
C LEU A 499 -2.21 -6.15 14.60
N ILE A 500 -1.25 -6.61 15.41
CA ILE A 500 -1.49 -7.00 16.82
C ILE A 500 -1.97 -5.80 17.64
N ALA A 501 -1.39 -4.62 17.41
CA ALA A 501 -1.76 -3.41 18.12
C ALA A 501 -3.19 -2.97 17.82
N ASP A 502 -3.71 -3.16 16.60
CA ASP A 502 -5.05 -2.69 16.23
C ASP A 502 -6.13 -3.78 16.37
N TYR A 503 -5.85 -5.01 15.93
CA TYR A 503 -6.80 -6.12 15.92
C TYR A 503 -6.69 -7.03 17.16
N GLY A 504 -5.67 -6.87 17.98
CA GLY A 504 -5.36 -7.79 19.07
C GLY A 504 -4.62 -9.04 18.58
N LYS A 505 -3.92 -9.70 19.50
CA LYS A 505 -2.99 -10.79 19.18
C LYS A 505 -3.68 -12.01 18.56
N GLU A 506 -4.80 -12.43 19.11
CA GLU A 506 -5.52 -13.63 18.64
C GLU A 506 -5.99 -13.49 17.19
N LEU A 507 -6.62 -12.36 16.84
CA LEU A 507 -7.08 -12.11 15.48
C LEU A 507 -5.90 -11.93 14.50
N ALA A 508 -4.83 -11.24 14.92
CA ALA A 508 -3.65 -11.06 14.10
C ALA A 508 -2.96 -12.41 13.77
N ASP A 509 -2.85 -13.31 14.75
CA ASP A 509 -2.28 -14.65 14.57
C ASP A 509 -3.13 -15.47 13.58
N VAL A 510 -4.46 -15.45 13.73
CA VAL A 510 -5.37 -16.14 12.81
C VAL A 510 -5.28 -15.59 11.38
N ILE A 511 -5.20 -14.27 11.20
CA ILE A 511 -5.05 -13.66 9.88
C ILE A 511 -3.74 -14.10 9.23
N PHE A 512 -2.64 -14.09 9.98
CA PHE A 512 -1.33 -14.50 9.48
C PHE A 512 -1.31 -15.99 9.07
N ASP A 513 -1.89 -16.86 9.90
CA ASP A 513 -1.88 -18.31 9.68
C ASP A 513 -2.82 -18.75 8.54
N ASN A 514 -3.94 -18.07 8.35
CA ASN A 514 -4.92 -18.42 7.31
C ASN A 514 -4.52 -17.91 5.91
N CYS A 515 -3.64 -16.91 5.82
CA CYS A 515 -3.12 -16.44 4.54
C CYS A 515 -2.06 -17.41 4.00
N ALA A 516 -2.41 -18.18 2.96
CA ALA A 516 -1.49 -19.19 2.43
C ALA A 516 -0.34 -18.59 1.61
N ASN A 517 -0.53 -17.38 1.06
CA ASN A 517 0.54 -16.61 0.43
C ASN A 517 0.95 -15.49 1.39
N VAL A 518 2.25 -15.39 1.68
CA VAL A 518 2.79 -14.34 2.56
C VAL A 518 4.04 -13.77 1.91
N PHE A 519 4.07 -12.47 1.69
CA PHE A 519 5.19 -11.73 1.12
C PHE A 519 5.56 -10.54 2.00
N SER A 520 6.84 -10.39 2.29
CA SER A 520 7.36 -9.28 3.09
C SER A 520 8.49 -8.58 2.36
N GLY A 521 8.44 -7.25 2.35
CA GLY A 521 9.62 -6.41 2.11
C GLY A 521 10.49 -6.34 3.37
N ALA A 522 11.30 -5.28 3.44
CA ALA A 522 12.10 -4.98 4.63
C ALA A 522 11.21 -4.87 5.88
N ALA A 523 11.57 -5.63 6.93
CA ALA A 523 10.78 -5.67 8.16
C ALA A 523 11.66 -5.91 9.40
N LYS A 524 11.17 -5.49 10.57
CA LYS A 524 11.87 -5.58 11.86
C LYS A 524 11.04 -6.37 12.88
N GLY A 525 11.68 -6.73 13.99
CA GLY A 525 11.01 -7.28 15.18
C GLY A 525 10.27 -8.59 14.90
N GLU A 526 9.01 -8.65 15.32
CA GLU A 526 8.16 -9.85 15.19
C GLU A 526 7.93 -10.25 13.73
N THR A 527 7.78 -9.28 12.84
CA THR A 527 7.59 -9.56 11.40
C THR A 527 8.81 -10.29 10.82
N ALA A 528 10.03 -9.80 11.08
CA ALA A 528 11.25 -10.44 10.61
C ALA A 528 11.42 -11.87 11.17
N ARG A 529 10.98 -12.09 12.41
CA ARG A 529 10.96 -13.43 13.02
C ARG A 529 10.03 -14.37 12.25
N ARG A 530 8.76 -13.99 12.04
CA ARG A 530 7.80 -14.86 11.34
C ARG A 530 8.20 -15.16 9.91
N ILE A 531 8.74 -14.19 9.19
CA ILE A 531 9.27 -14.40 7.84
C ILE A 531 10.48 -15.34 7.87
N SER A 532 11.42 -15.16 8.80
CA SER A 532 12.55 -16.09 8.98
C SER A 532 12.08 -17.52 9.27
N ASP A 533 11.03 -17.68 10.07
CA ASP A 533 10.45 -18.98 10.41
C ASP A 533 9.78 -19.64 9.19
N ILE A 534 9.14 -18.87 8.28
CA ILE A 534 8.57 -19.36 7.01
C ILE A 534 9.66 -19.93 6.08
N PHE A 535 10.81 -19.25 5.97
CA PHE A 535 11.93 -19.74 5.16
C PHE A 535 12.62 -20.96 5.78
N GLY A 536 12.55 -21.09 7.10
CA GLY A 536 13.09 -22.22 7.85
C GLY A 536 14.61 -22.28 7.84
N LYS A 537 15.14 -23.49 8.08
CA LYS A 537 16.57 -23.76 8.20
C LYS A 537 17.00 -24.79 7.16
N ILE A 538 18.19 -24.60 6.61
CA ILE A 538 18.80 -25.51 5.64
C ILE A 538 20.15 -26.03 6.16
N HIS A 539 20.55 -27.22 5.68
CA HIS A 539 21.89 -27.73 5.92
C HIS A 539 22.90 -26.86 5.17
N GLN A 540 23.80 -26.25 5.92
CA GLN A 540 24.90 -25.46 5.38
C GLN A 540 26.23 -26.10 5.77
N GLU A 541 27.15 -26.14 4.82
CA GLU A 541 28.48 -26.69 5.04
C GLU A 541 29.32 -25.72 5.87
N LYS A 542 29.94 -26.25 6.92
CA LYS A 542 30.87 -25.54 7.79
C LYS A 542 32.23 -26.20 7.68
N LEU A 543 33.15 -25.51 7.02
CA LEU A 543 34.55 -25.90 6.97
C LEU A 543 35.25 -25.33 8.22
N SER A 544 35.59 -26.20 9.17
CA SER A 544 36.44 -25.84 10.30
C SER A 544 37.84 -26.37 10.06
N ARG A 545 38.82 -25.47 9.89
CA ARG A 545 40.22 -25.85 9.74
C ARG A 545 40.98 -25.51 11.02
N THR A 546 41.51 -26.54 11.68
CA THR A 546 42.39 -26.37 12.83
C THR A 546 43.83 -26.42 12.34
N VAL A 547 44.50 -25.27 12.40
CA VAL A 547 45.92 -25.16 12.06
C VAL A 547 46.73 -25.35 13.34
N SER A 548 47.29 -26.55 13.53
CA SER A 548 48.21 -26.84 14.63
C SER A 548 49.68 -26.73 14.18
N ARG A 549 50.62 -26.71 15.12
CA ARG A 549 52.07 -26.61 14.82
C ARG A 549 52.61 -27.75 13.93
N ASN A 550 51.94 -28.90 13.89
CA ASN A 550 52.40 -30.09 13.18
C ASN A 550 51.45 -30.55 12.05
N ASP A 551 50.16 -30.17 12.09
CA ASP A 551 49.17 -30.61 11.11
C ASP A 551 48.09 -29.54 10.85
N THR A 552 47.60 -29.50 9.61
CA THR A 552 46.41 -28.74 9.22
C THR A 552 45.27 -29.71 8.98
N THR A 553 44.36 -29.85 9.94
CA THR A 553 43.17 -30.69 9.77
C THR A 553 42.03 -29.85 9.23
N THR A 554 41.38 -30.33 8.17
CA THR A 554 40.12 -29.77 7.67
C THR A 554 39.01 -30.68 8.11
N SER A 555 38.21 -30.23 9.07
CA SER A 555 36.96 -30.86 9.42
C SER A 555 35.84 -30.20 8.61
N MET A 556 35.06 -31.02 7.93
CA MET A 556 33.87 -30.60 7.21
C MET A 556 32.68 -31.13 7.99
N GLY A 557 31.89 -30.22 8.54
CA GLY A 557 30.63 -30.53 9.21
C GLY A 557 29.49 -29.84 8.51
N THR A 558 28.27 -30.36 8.68
CA THR A 558 27.04 -29.67 8.24
C THR A 558 26.30 -29.17 9.46
N GLN A 559 25.81 -27.93 9.43
CA GLN A 559 24.98 -27.36 10.49
C GLN A 559 23.68 -26.84 9.89
N MET A 560 22.56 -27.03 10.60
CA MET A 560 21.29 -26.40 10.24
C MET A 560 21.34 -24.92 10.61
N MET A 561 21.24 -24.05 9.61
CA MET A 561 21.24 -22.59 9.77
C MET A 561 20.05 -21.98 9.04
N GLU A 562 19.57 -20.83 9.51
CA GLU A 562 18.44 -20.11 8.91
C GLU A 562 18.75 -19.79 7.44
N LEU A 563 17.81 -20.07 6.54
CA LEU A 563 17.97 -19.75 5.12
C LEU A 563 17.92 -18.23 4.90
N MET A 564 17.09 -17.55 5.68
CA MET A 564 16.94 -16.10 5.64
C MET A 564 16.97 -15.54 7.06
N PRO A 565 18.14 -15.15 7.58
CA PRO A 565 18.27 -14.60 8.92
C PRO A 565 17.53 -13.26 9.08
N LYS A 566 17.09 -12.96 10.32
CA LYS A 566 16.38 -11.71 10.66
C LYS A 566 17.14 -10.44 10.25
N SER A 567 18.47 -10.45 10.35
CA SER A 567 19.32 -9.33 9.94
C SER A 567 19.22 -9.04 8.44
N LYS A 568 19.13 -10.08 7.61
CA LYS A 568 18.96 -9.97 6.16
C LYS A 568 17.58 -9.43 5.78
N ILE A 569 16.54 -9.87 6.49
CA ILE A 569 15.18 -9.35 6.32
C ILE A 569 15.11 -7.86 6.70
N THR A 570 15.78 -7.49 7.78
CA THR A 570 15.85 -6.09 8.24
C THR A 570 16.62 -5.21 7.27
N GLY A 571 17.67 -5.75 6.64
CA GLY A 571 18.55 -5.03 5.71
C GLY A 571 18.13 -5.08 4.23
N MET A 572 16.94 -5.59 3.91
CA MET A 572 16.46 -5.65 2.52
C MET A 572 16.35 -4.23 1.93
N SER A 573 16.78 -4.07 0.68
CA SER A 573 16.58 -2.82 -0.07
C SER A 573 15.14 -2.70 -0.59
N THR A 574 14.68 -1.49 -0.87
CA THR A 574 13.37 -1.25 -1.49
C THR A 574 13.19 -2.07 -2.76
N GLY A 575 12.01 -2.69 -2.92
CA GLY A 575 11.70 -3.57 -4.05
C GLY A 575 12.18 -5.02 -3.89
N TYR A 576 13.03 -5.33 -2.90
CA TYR A 576 13.28 -6.72 -2.52
C TYR A 576 12.14 -7.24 -1.65
N PHE A 577 11.63 -8.40 -2.03
CA PHE A 577 10.60 -9.11 -1.28
C PHE A 577 11.00 -10.57 -1.07
N GLY A 578 10.64 -11.10 0.10
CA GLY A 578 10.80 -12.49 0.49
C GLY A 578 9.49 -13.05 1.01
N GLY A 579 9.16 -14.29 0.63
CA GLY A 579 7.90 -14.90 1.01
C GLY A 579 7.70 -16.32 0.52
N ILE A 580 6.46 -16.78 0.67
CA ILE A 580 5.98 -18.08 0.21
C ILE A 580 4.73 -17.92 -0.63
N VAL A 581 4.62 -18.72 -1.69
CA VAL A 581 3.41 -18.86 -2.50
C VAL A 581 2.73 -20.21 -2.29
N ALA A 582 1.41 -20.22 -2.38
CA ALA A 582 0.59 -21.43 -2.36
C ALA A 582 0.28 -21.91 -3.79
N ASP A 583 0.20 -23.23 -3.95
CA ASP A 583 -0.13 -23.88 -5.21
C ASP A 583 -1.53 -24.53 -5.18
N THR A 584 -1.89 -25.18 -6.28
CA THR A 584 -3.08 -26.02 -6.43
C THR A 584 -2.69 -27.42 -6.86
N PHE A 585 -3.61 -28.37 -6.73
CA PHE A 585 -3.39 -29.74 -7.22
C PHE A 585 -3.11 -29.78 -8.73
N GLU A 586 -3.75 -28.90 -9.50
CA GLU A 586 -3.59 -28.81 -10.94
C GLU A 586 -2.26 -28.15 -11.35
N HIS A 587 -1.78 -27.19 -10.55
CA HIS A 587 -0.63 -26.36 -10.87
C HIS A 587 0.39 -26.38 -9.72
N PRO A 588 1.09 -27.51 -9.48
CA PRO A 588 2.03 -27.65 -8.38
C PRO A 588 3.28 -26.78 -8.58
N ILE A 589 3.70 -26.06 -7.54
CA ILE A 589 4.90 -25.21 -7.57
C ILE A 589 6.05 -25.94 -6.87
N LYS A 590 7.10 -26.29 -7.63
CA LYS A 590 8.27 -27.02 -7.11
C LYS A 590 9.02 -26.24 -6.02
N GLN A 591 9.18 -24.93 -6.20
CA GLN A 591 9.89 -24.04 -5.28
C GLN A 591 8.95 -22.91 -4.86
N LYS A 592 8.34 -23.06 -3.68
CA LYS A 592 7.32 -22.13 -3.16
C LYS A 592 7.92 -20.90 -2.49
N LEU A 593 9.14 -21.02 -1.95
CA LEU A 593 9.85 -19.89 -1.36
C LEU A 593 10.36 -18.98 -2.48
N CYS A 594 10.21 -17.68 -2.28
CA CYS A 594 10.61 -16.64 -3.22
C CYS A 594 11.39 -15.57 -2.46
N PHE A 595 12.53 -15.14 -3.00
CA PHE A 595 13.32 -14.03 -2.47
C PHE A 595 14.10 -13.34 -3.58
N GLY A 596 13.83 -12.06 -3.82
CA GLY A 596 14.60 -11.27 -4.77
C GLY A 596 14.00 -9.90 -5.04
N LEU A 597 14.58 -9.20 -6.01
CA LEU A 597 14.15 -7.88 -6.45
C LEU A 597 13.01 -8.03 -7.45
N LEU A 598 11.81 -7.63 -7.05
CA LEU A 598 10.66 -7.62 -7.95
C LEU A 598 10.92 -6.68 -9.14
N ARG A 599 10.47 -7.08 -10.32
CA ARG A 599 10.56 -6.33 -11.58
C ARG A 599 9.16 -6.06 -12.12
N PRO A 600 8.46 -5.05 -11.60
CA PRO A 600 7.11 -4.72 -12.04
C PRO A 600 7.07 -4.26 -13.50
N ASN A 601 5.89 -4.28 -14.13
CA ASN A 601 5.69 -3.87 -15.52
C ASN A 601 5.90 -2.35 -15.72
N MET A 602 7.12 -1.94 -16.03
CA MET A 602 7.49 -0.53 -16.20
C MET A 602 6.79 0.16 -17.39
N GLU A 603 6.33 -0.59 -18.40
CA GLU A 603 5.62 -0.01 -19.54
C GLU A 603 4.19 0.37 -19.17
N ALA A 604 3.46 -0.52 -18.51
CA ALA A 604 2.11 -0.24 -18.03
C ALA A 604 2.10 0.94 -17.05
N LYS A 605 3.12 1.03 -16.20
CA LYS A 605 3.28 2.12 -15.22
C LYS A 605 3.46 3.52 -15.81
N LYS A 606 3.95 3.64 -17.05
CA LYS A 606 4.02 4.95 -17.74
C LYS A 606 2.64 5.49 -18.12
N HIS A 607 1.60 4.65 -18.05
CA HIS A 607 0.27 4.97 -18.54
C HIS A 607 -0.81 4.89 -17.46
N GLN A 608 -0.48 4.43 -16.26
CA GLN A 608 -1.44 4.24 -15.16
C GLN A 608 -1.89 5.53 -14.47
N ASP A 609 -1.23 6.66 -14.76
CA ASP A 609 -1.54 7.97 -14.18
C ASP A 609 -1.89 9.01 -15.26
N LYS A 610 -2.38 8.58 -16.43
CA LYS A 610 -2.64 9.51 -17.54
C LYS A 610 -3.92 10.30 -17.35
N PHE A 611 -5.00 9.62 -16.96
CA PHE A 611 -6.32 10.21 -16.85
C PHE A 611 -6.72 10.34 -15.38
N PRO A 612 -7.36 11.45 -14.98
CA PRO A 612 -7.98 11.56 -13.67
C PRO A 612 -9.21 10.64 -13.57
N LEU A 613 -9.72 10.44 -12.36
CA LEU A 613 -11.01 9.81 -12.15
C LEU A 613 -12.13 10.61 -12.84
N PRO A 614 -13.15 9.93 -13.41
CA PRO A 614 -14.23 10.61 -14.11
C PRO A 614 -15.11 11.40 -13.14
N VAL A 615 -15.69 12.49 -13.62
CA VAL A 615 -16.78 13.17 -12.92
C VAL A 615 -18.01 12.26 -13.00
N THR A 616 -18.46 11.79 -11.85
CA THR A 616 -19.63 10.91 -11.71
C THR A 616 -20.91 11.72 -11.81
N ARG A 617 -20.93 12.91 -11.19
CA ARG A 617 -22.08 13.79 -11.18
C ARG A 617 -21.66 15.22 -11.49
N ASP A 618 -22.34 15.79 -12.47
CA ASP A 618 -22.18 17.19 -12.82
C ASP A 618 -23.14 18.05 -11.97
N PHE A 619 -22.58 18.96 -11.17
CA PHE A 619 -23.35 19.88 -10.34
C PHE A 619 -23.68 21.19 -11.06
N ARG A 620 -23.37 21.34 -12.35
CA ARG A 620 -23.73 22.56 -13.10
C ARG A 620 -25.24 22.68 -13.23
N THR A 621 -25.76 23.85 -12.85
CA THR A 621 -27.16 24.23 -13.09
C THR A 621 -27.38 24.56 -14.57
N PRO A 622 -28.62 24.49 -15.09
CA PRO A 622 -28.92 24.88 -16.48
C PRO A 622 -28.48 26.32 -16.82
N ASP A 623 -28.54 27.22 -15.84
CA ASP A 623 -28.12 28.62 -15.98
C ASP A 623 -26.63 28.87 -15.65
N HIS A 624 -25.83 27.83 -15.43
CA HIS A 624 -24.43 27.95 -15.01
C HIS A 624 -23.62 28.83 -15.96
N ASP A 625 -23.61 28.51 -17.26
CA ASP A 625 -22.85 29.26 -18.25
C ASP A 625 -23.33 30.71 -18.38
N LYS A 626 -24.64 30.95 -18.14
CA LYS A 626 -25.20 32.31 -18.11
C LYS A 626 -24.67 33.10 -16.92
N LYS A 627 -24.69 32.51 -15.72
CA LYS A 627 -24.13 33.12 -14.49
C LYS A 627 -22.64 33.42 -14.62
N VAL A 628 -21.87 32.52 -15.24
CA VAL A 628 -20.45 32.74 -15.52
C VAL A 628 -20.25 33.92 -16.47
N ARG A 629 -20.99 33.98 -17.59
CA ARG A 629 -20.91 35.11 -18.53
C ARG A 629 -21.30 36.44 -17.90
N GLU A 630 -22.38 36.49 -17.12
CA GLU A 630 -22.81 37.69 -16.41
C GLU A 630 -21.75 38.17 -15.41
N ARG A 631 -21.15 37.23 -14.66
CA ARG A 631 -20.07 37.55 -13.72
C ARG A 631 -18.82 38.05 -14.43
N LEU A 632 -18.45 37.45 -15.57
CA LEU A 632 -17.33 37.92 -16.39
C LEU A 632 -17.58 39.31 -16.99
N SER A 633 -18.81 39.61 -17.45
CA SER A 633 -19.18 40.95 -17.92
C SER A 633 -19.00 41.99 -16.82
N LEU A 634 -19.44 41.69 -15.59
CA LEU A 634 -19.24 42.58 -14.45
C LEU A 634 -17.75 42.78 -14.12
N MET A 635 -16.93 41.75 -14.30
CA MET A 635 -15.47 41.84 -14.17
C MET A 635 -14.85 42.72 -15.26
N GLU A 636 -15.35 42.68 -16.50
CA GLU A 636 -14.93 43.58 -17.57
C GLU A 636 -15.29 45.03 -17.26
N ASP A 637 -16.53 45.30 -16.83
CA ASP A 637 -17.04 46.64 -16.54
C ASP A 637 -16.22 47.38 -15.47
N ILE A 638 -15.71 46.64 -14.48
CA ILE A 638 -14.87 47.22 -13.41
C ILE A 638 -13.37 47.18 -13.73
N GLY A 639 -12.96 46.73 -14.92
CA GLY A 639 -11.55 46.58 -15.30
C GLY A 639 -10.79 45.59 -14.42
N PHE A 640 -11.44 44.50 -13.98
CA PHE A 640 -10.90 43.55 -13.01
C PHE A 640 -9.61 42.87 -13.49
N PHE A 641 -9.59 42.39 -14.74
CA PHE A 641 -8.46 41.62 -15.28
C PHE A 641 -7.16 42.44 -15.32
N ASP A 642 -7.26 43.72 -15.73
CA ASP A 642 -6.11 44.63 -15.76
C ASP A 642 -5.59 44.96 -14.37
N LYS A 643 -6.49 45.06 -13.39
CA LYS A 643 -6.13 45.30 -11.98
C LYS A 643 -5.48 44.08 -11.36
N VAL A 644 -5.98 42.87 -11.60
CA VAL A 644 -5.37 41.62 -11.13
C VAL A 644 -3.94 41.48 -11.65
N ALA A 645 -3.69 41.86 -12.90
CA ALA A 645 -2.33 41.83 -13.48
C ALA A 645 -1.32 42.77 -12.77
N ARG A 646 -1.80 43.72 -11.96
CA ARG A 646 -0.98 44.66 -11.17
C ARG A 646 -0.87 44.29 -9.69
N LEU A 647 -1.51 43.20 -9.27
CA LEU A 647 -1.39 42.73 -7.89
C LEU A 647 0.07 42.36 -7.60
N ASP A 648 0.46 42.56 -6.35
CA ASP A 648 1.67 41.98 -5.81
C ASP A 648 1.40 40.50 -5.53
N LEU A 649 2.02 39.65 -6.35
CA LEU A 649 1.83 38.20 -6.33
C LEU A 649 2.83 37.50 -5.39
N ALA A 650 3.71 38.26 -4.72
CA ALA A 650 4.69 37.73 -3.76
C ALA A 650 4.18 37.74 -2.30
N GLN A 651 2.89 37.99 -2.10
CA GLN A 651 2.24 38.03 -0.79
C GLN A 651 2.24 36.64 -0.16
N ASN A 652 2.66 36.55 1.11
CA ASN A 652 2.85 35.28 1.82
C ASN A 652 1.90 35.08 3.01
N ASP A 653 1.11 36.09 3.36
CA ASP A 653 0.12 36.04 4.44
C ASP A 653 -1.27 36.36 3.90
N TYR A 654 -2.20 35.41 4.04
CA TYR A 654 -3.57 35.55 3.51
C TYR A 654 -4.40 36.59 4.27
N ILE A 655 -4.19 36.74 5.58
CA ILE A 655 -4.91 37.72 6.40
C ILE A 655 -4.44 39.11 6.02
N GLU A 656 -3.13 39.31 5.91
CA GLU A 656 -2.54 40.57 5.48
C GLU A 656 -2.97 40.89 4.05
N PHE A 657 -2.97 39.91 3.16
CA PHE A 657 -3.44 40.06 1.78
C PHE A 657 -4.87 40.62 1.73
N TYR A 658 -5.85 39.95 2.36
CA TYR A 658 -7.25 40.32 2.24
C TYR A 658 -7.67 41.55 3.06
N ASN A 659 -6.99 41.85 4.17
CA ASN A 659 -7.42 42.91 5.09
C ASN A 659 -6.56 44.17 5.04
N VAL A 660 -5.27 44.07 4.68
CA VAL A 660 -4.34 45.21 4.69
C VAL A 660 -3.94 45.59 3.27
N TYR A 661 -3.38 44.63 2.52
CA TYR A 661 -2.88 44.86 1.18
C TYR A 661 -4.03 45.21 0.22
N MET A 662 -5.14 44.47 0.23
CA MET A 662 -6.32 44.76 -0.61
C MET A 662 -6.96 46.11 -0.32
N GLU A 663 -6.98 46.56 0.92
CA GLU A 663 -7.49 47.89 1.24
C GLU A 663 -6.61 48.99 0.63
N THR A 664 -5.29 48.83 0.73
CA THR A 664 -4.31 49.78 0.18
C THR A 664 -4.35 49.77 -1.36
N PHE A 665 -4.28 48.59 -1.97
CA PHE A 665 -4.28 48.40 -3.41
C PHE A 665 -5.53 48.97 -4.08
N THR A 666 -6.72 48.71 -3.52
CA THR A 666 -7.98 49.19 -4.09
C THR A 666 -8.18 50.70 -3.94
N LYS A 667 -7.60 51.34 -2.92
CA LYS A 667 -7.58 52.81 -2.80
C LYS A 667 -6.77 53.47 -3.92
N GLU A 668 -5.70 52.83 -4.35
CA GLU A 668 -4.79 53.36 -5.39
C GLU A 668 -5.26 53.05 -6.81
N ASN A 669 -5.96 51.92 -7.01
CA ASN A 669 -6.25 51.38 -8.35
C ASN A 669 -7.74 51.37 -8.76
N CYS A 670 -8.66 51.79 -7.89
CA CYS A 670 -10.09 51.87 -8.21
C CYS A 670 -10.66 53.29 -8.02
N ASP A 671 -11.47 53.73 -8.98
CA ASP A 671 -11.89 55.12 -9.15
C ASP A 671 -13.00 55.57 -8.17
N GLY A 672 -13.61 54.64 -7.42
CA GLY A 672 -14.68 54.96 -6.46
C GLY A 672 -15.00 53.86 -5.43
N PRO A 673 -15.72 54.20 -4.33
CA PRO A 673 -15.97 53.29 -3.21
C PRO A 673 -16.78 52.04 -3.60
N MET A 674 -17.76 52.16 -4.49
CA MET A 674 -18.53 51.02 -5.00
C MET A 674 -17.64 50.04 -5.79
N GLN A 675 -16.78 50.55 -6.65
CA GLN A 675 -15.85 49.73 -7.43
C GLN A 675 -14.82 49.03 -6.54
N ARG A 676 -14.37 49.68 -5.46
CA ARG A 676 -13.52 49.05 -4.43
C ARG A 676 -14.24 47.90 -3.75
N MET A 677 -15.47 48.10 -3.31
CA MET A 677 -16.27 47.06 -2.66
C MET A 677 -16.51 45.86 -3.58
N GLN A 678 -16.90 46.10 -4.84
CA GLN A 678 -17.11 45.04 -5.84
C GLN A 678 -15.82 44.27 -6.14
N PHE A 679 -14.71 44.97 -6.36
CA PHE A 679 -13.41 44.34 -6.62
C PHE A 679 -12.99 43.47 -5.42
N THR A 680 -13.01 44.01 -4.20
CA THR A 680 -12.64 43.26 -2.99
C THR A 680 -13.54 42.05 -2.77
N SER A 681 -14.85 42.19 -3.01
CA SER A 681 -15.80 41.07 -2.93
C SER A 681 -15.46 39.97 -3.93
N LEU A 682 -15.12 40.32 -5.18
CA LEU A 682 -14.73 39.34 -6.20
C LEU A 682 -13.42 38.63 -5.88
N VAL A 683 -12.42 39.38 -5.39
CA VAL A 683 -11.14 38.81 -4.96
C VAL A 683 -11.35 37.79 -3.83
N ARG A 684 -12.26 38.08 -2.88
CA ARG A 684 -12.62 37.16 -1.79
C ARG A 684 -13.45 35.97 -2.28
N ASP A 685 -14.48 36.22 -3.09
CA ASP A 685 -15.36 35.18 -3.65
C ASP A 685 -14.58 34.14 -4.45
N LEU A 686 -13.60 34.59 -5.24
CA LEU A 686 -12.72 33.73 -6.05
C LEU A 686 -11.54 33.15 -5.26
N LYS A 687 -11.44 33.44 -3.96
CA LYS A 687 -10.33 33.05 -3.08
C LYS A 687 -8.96 33.30 -3.74
N LEU A 688 -8.79 34.48 -4.35
CA LEU A 688 -7.69 34.75 -5.27
C LEU A 688 -6.29 34.55 -4.67
N TYR A 689 -6.16 34.68 -3.34
CA TYR A 689 -4.93 34.39 -2.60
C TYR A 689 -4.37 32.99 -2.92
N ASP A 690 -5.25 31.98 -2.97
CA ASP A 690 -4.86 30.57 -3.20
C ASP A 690 -4.27 30.36 -4.60
N HIS A 691 -4.53 31.31 -5.50
CA HIS A 691 -4.17 31.27 -6.91
C HIS A 691 -3.07 32.26 -7.30
N LEU A 692 -2.48 33.02 -6.37
CA LEU A 692 -1.49 34.06 -6.67
C LEU A 692 -0.27 33.52 -7.42
N LYS A 693 0.18 32.30 -7.10
CA LYS A 693 1.34 31.67 -7.75
C LYS A 693 1.06 31.31 -9.21
N GLU A 694 -0.12 30.78 -9.49
CA GLU A 694 -0.55 30.44 -10.86
C GLU A 694 -0.75 31.71 -11.68
N LEU A 695 -1.35 32.74 -11.08
CA LEU A 695 -1.47 34.07 -11.67
C LEU A 695 -0.09 34.67 -11.98
N GLY A 696 0.90 34.51 -11.11
CA GLY A 696 2.27 34.98 -11.35
C GLY A 696 2.89 34.39 -12.60
N GLN A 697 2.70 33.09 -12.82
CA GLN A 697 3.20 32.42 -14.03
C GLN A 697 2.51 32.92 -15.30
N LEU A 698 1.23 33.28 -15.23
CA LEU A 698 0.48 33.84 -16.36
C LEU A 698 0.91 35.29 -16.67
N VAL A 699 1.22 36.07 -15.64
CA VAL A 699 1.69 37.46 -15.78
C VAL A 699 3.13 37.53 -16.29
N ASP A 700 4.03 36.62 -15.92
CA ASP A 700 5.42 36.67 -16.37
C ASP A 700 5.62 36.34 -17.87
N ASN A 701 4.65 35.67 -18.51
CA ASN A 701 4.68 35.33 -19.93
C ASN A 701 4.35 36.55 -20.82
N LYS A 702 5.36 37.39 -21.07
CA LYS A 702 5.32 38.60 -21.91
C LYS A 702 4.71 38.38 -23.30
N GLY A 703 3.40 38.64 -23.45
CA GLY A 703 2.77 38.79 -24.77
C GLY A 703 1.25 38.59 -24.87
N ALA A 704 0.57 37.98 -23.89
CA ALA A 704 -0.87 37.63 -24.00
C ALA A 704 -1.67 37.83 -22.69
N TYR A 705 -1.31 38.84 -21.91
CA TYR A 705 -1.81 39.12 -20.55
C TYR A 705 -3.34 39.05 -20.40
N GLY A 706 -4.09 39.74 -21.25
CA GLY A 706 -5.55 39.85 -21.09
C GLY A 706 -6.31 38.54 -21.36
N PHE A 707 -5.94 37.81 -22.41
CA PHE A 707 -6.68 36.60 -22.81
C PHE A 707 -6.43 35.43 -21.88
N GLN A 708 -5.18 35.21 -21.45
CA GLN A 708 -4.85 34.11 -20.55
C GLN A 708 -5.41 34.33 -19.14
N ILE A 709 -5.33 35.55 -18.61
CA ILE A 709 -5.94 35.89 -17.32
C ILE A 709 -7.46 35.78 -17.40
N ARG A 710 -8.08 36.22 -18.50
CA ARG A 710 -9.53 36.06 -18.70
C ARG A 710 -9.94 34.59 -18.70
N ALA A 711 -9.26 33.73 -19.46
CA ALA A 711 -9.57 32.31 -19.51
C ALA A 711 -9.38 31.63 -18.14
N PHE A 712 -8.33 32.02 -17.41
CA PHE A 712 -8.09 31.56 -16.04
C PHE A 712 -9.23 31.97 -15.10
N MET A 713 -9.65 33.23 -15.16
CA MET A 713 -10.76 33.76 -14.36
C MET A 713 -12.10 33.17 -14.74
N GLU A 714 -12.35 32.90 -16.03
CA GLU A 714 -13.54 32.18 -16.48
C GLU A 714 -13.64 30.80 -15.84
N ASN A 715 -12.52 30.07 -15.78
CA ASN A 715 -12.46 28.79 -15.08
C ASN A 715 -12.71 28.96 -13.57
N LEU A 716 -12.04 29.92 -12.90
CA LEU A 716 -12.26 30.17 -11.46
C LEU A 716 -13.70 30.57 -11.14
N VAL A 717 -14.32 31.43 -11.95
CA VAL A 717 -15.72 31.85 -11.77
C VAL A 717 -16.66 30.67 -11.98
N GLY A 718 -16.44 29.86 -13.03
CA GLY A 718 -17.17 28.61 -13.23
C GLY A 718 -17.05 27.69 -12.03
N ARG A 719 -15.83 27.49 -11.55
CA ARG A 719 -15.58 26.62 -10.40
C ARG A 719 -16.21 27.13 -9.11
N MET A 720 -16.14 28.43 -8.85
CA MET A 720 -16.81 29.08 -7.72
C MET A 720 -18.32 28.81 -7.72
N PHE A 721 -19.00 28.99 -8.85
CA PHE A 721 -20.45 28.71 -8.93
C PHE A 721 -20.78 27.23 -8.75
N LEU A 722 -19.91 26.36 -9.25
CA LEU A 722 -20.06 24.92 -9.10
C LEU A 722 -19.89 24.49 -7.63
N GLU A 723 -18.87 25.00 -6.95
CA GLU A 723 -18.63 24.72 -5.52
C GLU A 723 -19.79 25.21 -4.65
N ARG A 724 -20.35 26.39 -4.94
CA ARG A 724 -21.55 26.90 -4.24
C ARG A 724 -22.77 26.02 -4.47
N GLU A 725 -22.96 25.54 -5.70
CA GLU A 725 -24.07 24.63 -5.99
C GLU A 725 -23.89 23.26 -5.33
N MET A 726 -22.65 22.76 -5.29
CA MET A 726 -22.30 21.54 -4.58
C MET A 726 -22.59 21.69 -3.08
N GLU A 727 -22.14 22.78 -2.45
CA GLU A 727 -22.45 23.08 -1.05
C GLU A 727 -23.97 23.14 -0.81
N ARG A 728 -24.72 23.81 -1.68
CA ARG A 728 -26.19 23.85 -1.62
C ARG A 728 -26.82 22.47 -1.66
N VAL A 729 -26.36 21.57 -2.55
CA VAL A 729 -26.89 20.21 -2.67
C VAL A 729 -26.53 19.36 -1.44
N LEU A 730 -25.31 19.51 -0.92
CA LEU A 730 -24.88 18.84 0.32
C LEU A 730 -25.72 19.31 1.51
N ASP A 731 -25.98 20.62 1.60
CA ASP A 731 -26.89 21.22 2.59
C ASP A 731 -28.29 20.66 2.46
N GLU A 732 -28.87 20.65 1.26
CA GLU A 732 -30.21 20.13 1.02
C GLU A 732 -30.33 18.67 1.45
N ALA A 733 -29.32 17.84 1.18
CA ALA A 733 -29.27 16.46 1.63
C ALA A 733 -29.22 16.36 3.17
N PHE A 734 -28.46 17.23 3.83
CA PHE A 734 -28.37 17.28 5.28
C PHE A 734 -29.69 17.69 5.93
N HIS A 735 -30.29 18.79 5.46
CA HIS A 735 -31.57 19.31 5.95
C HIS A 735 -32.70 18.31 5.72
N LYS A 736 -32.68 17.59 4.59
CA LYS A 736 -33.66 16.54 4.31
C LYS A 736 -33.63 15.44 5.38
N VAL A 737 -32.45 14.93 5.73
CA VAL A 737 -32.32 13.89 6.78
C VAL A 737 -32.83 14.40 8.13
N LEU A 738 -32.57 15.67 8.43
CA LEU A 738 -33.06 16.29 9.66
C LEU A 738 -34.59 16.39 9.68
N GLY A 739 -35.20 16.86 8.59
CA GLY A 739 -36.65 16.90 8.42
C GLY A 739 -37.29 15.52 8.48
N ASP A 740 -36.71 14.53 7.80
CA ASP A 740 -37.19 13.14 7.78
C ASP A 740 -37.28 12.55 9.20
N ILE A 741 -36.31 12.85 10.09
CA ILE A 741 -36.35 12.42 11.49
C ILE A 741 -37.30 13.26 12.34
N ASP A 742 -37.35 14.57 12.12
CA ASP A 742 -38.25 15.47 12.85
C ASP A 742 -39.72 15.10 12.63
N ASP A 743 -40.11 14.89 11.38
CA ASP A 743 -41.44 14.45 10.99
C ASP A 743 -41.74 13.06 11.57
N LEU A 744 -40.82 12.10 11.44
CA LEU A 744 -40.99 10.74 11.99
C LEU A 744 -41.27 10.76 13.49
N VAL A 745 -40.47 11.52 14.26
CA VAL A 745 -40.59 11.56 15.72
C VAL A 745 -41.87 12.31 16.13
N LYS A 746 -42.20 13.42 15.48
CA LYS A 746 -43.44 14.17 15.75
C LYS A 746 -44.68 13.34 15.49
N ASP A 747 -44.72 12.63 14.36
CA ASP A 747 -45.85 11.77 13.99
C ASP A 747 -46.02 10.62 14.96
N GLU A 748 -44.94 9.92 15.30
CA GLU A 748 -45.00 8.80 16.24
C GLU A 748 -45.32 9.28 17.66
N TYR A 749 -44.80 10.44 18.08
CA TYR A 749 -45.16 11.04 19.37
C TYR A 749 -46.64 11.41 19.43
N PHE A 750 -47.17 12.03 18.37
CA PHE A 750 -48.59 12.39 18.28
C PHE A 750 -49.48 11.15 18.32
N LYS A 751 -49.14 10.08 17.60
CA LYS A 751 -49.86 8.80 17.67
C LYS A 751 -49.87 8.20 19.08
N ILE A 752 -48.87 8.50 19.89
CA ILE A 752 -48.68 7.95 21.24
C ILE A 752 -49.38 8.78 22.31
N LYS A 753 -49.22 10.11 22.29
CA LYS A 753 -49.68 11.03 23.35
C LYS A 753 -50.92 11.85 22.96
N GLY A 754 -51.24 11.95 21.67
CA GLY A 754 -52.36 12.76 21.16
C GLY A 754 -52.08 14.28 21.11
N GLU A 755 -50.86 14.70 21.39
CA GLU A 755 -50.41 16.10 21.30
C GLU A 755 -49.03 16.18 20.62
N HIS A 756 -48.72 17.32 20.00
CA HIS A 756 -47.38 17.57 19.45
C HIS A 756 -46.39 17.97 20.58
N PRO A 757 -45.09 17.67 20.44
CA PRO A 757 -44.07 18.10 21.40
C PRO A 757 -44.07 19.63 21.59
N LYS A 758 -44.01 20.09 22.84
CA LYS A 758 -44.05 21.54 23.18
C LYS A 758 -42.72 22.28 22.96
N SER A 759 -41.65 21.56 22.67
CA SER A 759 -40.29 22.08 22.44
C SER A 759 -39.62 21.32 21.30
N SER A 760 -38.47 21.81 20.82
CA SER A 760 -37.62 21.03 19.90
C SER A 760 -37.41 19.62 20.46
N ILE A 761 -37.58 18.62 19.60
CA ILE A 761 -37.38 17.20 19.94
C ILE A 761 -35.89 16.84 20.05
N PHE A 762 -35.02 17.67 19.47
CA PHE A 762 -33.57 17.50 19.48
C PHE A 762 -32.98 18.05 20.77
N ASP A 763 -31.99 17.36 21.30
CA ASP A 763 -31.31 17.74 22.54
C ASP A 763 -30.28 18.85 22.26
N PRO A 764 -30.48 20.10 22.75
CA PRO A 764 -29.62 21.24 22.45
C PRO A 764 -28.18 21.07 22.93
N ASP A 765 -27.95 20.25 23.96
CA ASP A 765 -26.61 19.95 24.47
C ASP A 765 -25.85 18.92 23.61
N LYS A 766 -26.51 18.34 22.59
CA LYS A 766 -25.99 17.23 21.77
C LYS A 766 -26.01 17.51 20.27
N ILE A 767 -26.45 18.70 19.91
CA ILE A 767 -26.41 19.22 18.55
C ILE A 767 -24.99 19.76 18.30
N THR A 768 -24.27 19.23 17.29
CA THR A 768 -22.98 19.78 16.86
C THR A 768 -23.15 21.16 16.23
N ASP A 769 -22.09 21.97 16.10
CA ASP A 769 -22.16 23.30 15.47
C ASP A 769 -22.80 23.26 14.05
N GLU A 770 -22.61 22.19 13.28
CA GLU A 770 -23.26 22.00 11.96
C GLU A 770 -24.76 21.70 12.06
N ILE A 771 -25.18 20.81 12.98
CA ILE A 771 -26.61 20.55 13.21
C ILE A 771 -27.26 21.82 13.80
N GLY A 772 -26.55 22.54 14.67
CA GLY A 772 -27.02 23.74 15.36
C GLY A 772 -27.19 24.92 14.41
N SER A 773 -26.19 25.20 13.58
CA SER A 773 -26.28 26.21 12.53
C SER A 773 -27.39 25.91 11.52
N SER A 774 -27.59 24.65 11.15
CA SER A 774 -28.70 24.24 10.26
C SER A 774 -30.07 24.38 10.93
N LEU A 775 -30.17 24.04 12.21
CA LEU A 775 -31.40 24.25 13.01
C LEU A 775 -31.69 25.74 13.22
N ASP A 776 -30.67 26.56 13.42
CA ASP A 776 -30.79 28.02 13.56
C ASP A 776 -31.14 28.69 12.21
N ALA A 777 -30.64 28.18 11.08
CA ALA A 777 -31.05 28.62 9.73
C ALA A 777 -32.53 28.26 9.44
N ASN A 778 -32.99 27.08 9.87
CA ASN A 778 -34.42 26.72 9.83
C ASN A 778 -35.26 27.49 10.85
N ARG A 779 -34.63 28.08 11.87
CA ARG A 779 -35.29 28.96 12.83
C ARG A 779 -35.71 30.27 12.18
N GLU A 780 -35.05 30.75 11.12
CA GLU A 780 -35.53 31.90 10.32
C GLU A 780 -36.83 31.58 9.58
N ILE A 781 -37.00 30.35 9.08
CA ILE A 781 -38.25 29.88 8.46
C ILE A 781 -39.35 29.66 9.52
N ALA A 782 -38.97 29.21 10.72
CA ALA A 782 -39.88 29.18 11.87
C ALA A 782 -40.13 30.57 12.49
N LEU A 783 -39.26 31.57 12.25
CA LEU A 783 -39.41 32.94 12.71
C LEU A 783 -40.44 33.69 11.87
N GLU A 784 -40.60 33.38 10.58
CA GLU A 784 -41.77 33.81 9.79
C GLU A 784 -43.09 33.27 10.40
N PHE A 785 -43.06 32.09 11.03
CA PHE A 785 -44.21 31.52 11.74
C PHE A 785 -44.36 32.04 13.19
N LEU A 786 -43.26 32.47 13.84
CA LEU A 786 -43.25 33.06 15.19
C LEU A 786 -43.51 34.57 15.18
N GLU A 787 -43.31 35.27 14.06
CA GLU A 787 -43.76 36.66 13.90
C GLU A 787 -45.29 36.74 13.92
N ASP A 788 -45.99 35.75 13.36
CA ASP A 788 -47.45 35.59 13.50
C ASP A 788 -47.87 35.07 14.90
N PHE A 789 -46.97 34.42 15.65
CA PHE A 789 -47.26 33.94 17.00
C PHE A 789 -47.05 35.01 18.09
N ASN A 790 -46.14 35.97 17.87
CA ASN A 790 -45.86 37.06 18.82
C ASN A 790 -46.79 38.28 18.68
N GLN A 791 -47.77 38.26 17.78
CA GLN A 791 -48.85 39.26 17.71
C GLN A 791 -50.15 38.84 18.39
N MET A 792 -50.14 37.83 19.28
CA MET A 792 -51.30 37.49 20.11
C MET A 792 -51.03 37.67 21.61
N SER A 793 -51.26 38.90 22.07
CA SER A 793 -51.83 39.15 23.40
C SER A 793 -53.18 39.82 23.20
N GLY A 794 -54.28 39.11 23.51
CA GLY A 794 -55.61 39.73 23.60
C GLY A 794 -55.62 40.71 24.79
N PRO A 795 -56.31 41.87 24.69
CA PRO A 795 -57.68 41.97 24.20
C PRO A 795 -57.96 43.24 23.37
N ASP A 796 -58.28 43.08 22.08
CA ASP A 796 -59.13 43.99 21.29
C ASP A 796 -59.43 43.27 19.96
N LEU A 797 -60.42 42.37 19.99
CA LEU A 797 -60.93 41.65 18.81
C LEU A 797 -62.46 41.72 18.82
N PHE A 798 -62.95 42.96 18.90
CA PHE A 798 -64.28 43.38 18.46
C PHE A 798 -64.07 44.74 17.78
N GLU A 799 -64.71 44.94 16.62
CA GLU A 799 -64.58 46.11 15.72
C GLU A 799 -63.46 46.05 14.68
N ASP A 800 -63.56 45.11 13.73
CA ASP A 800 -63.57 45.44 12.29
C ASP A 800 -63.55 44.12 11.51
N MET A 801 -64.73 43.66 11.10
CA MET A 801 -65.01 42.97 9.83
C MET A 801 -66.49 42.56 9.80
N ASP A 802 -67.35 43.57 9.91
CA ASP A 802 -68.67 43.53 9.27
C ASP A 802 -68.55 44.37 7.99
N GLY A 803 -68.79 43.76 6.83
CA GLY A 803 -68.60 44.46 5.56
C GLY A 803 -68.66 43.58 4.32
N SER A 804 -69.89 43.35 3.83
CA SER A 804 -70.29 43.13 2.42
C SER A 804 -69.87 41.80 1.75
N GLN A 805 -70.82 40.90 1.47
CA GLN A 805 -71.53 40.74 0.16
C GLN A 805 -70.57 40.30 -0.98
N GLU A 806 -70.76 39.23 -1.76
CA GLU A 806 -71.97 38.63 -2.34
C GLU A 806 -71.56 37.30 -3.04
N ARG A 807 -72.51 36.41 -3.32
CA ARG A 807 -72.34 35.14 -4.06
C ARG A 807 -72.18 35.38 -5.58
N PRO A 808 -71.70 34.38 -6.36
CA PRO A 808 -72.65 33.56 -7.13
C PRO A 808 -72.24 32.06 -7.19
N THR A 809 -73.07 31.08 -6.79
CA THR A 809 -74.15 30.36 -7.50
C THR A 809 -73.81 29.57 -8.79
N PHE A 810 -73.86 28.24 -8.64
CA PHE A 810 -74.47 27.18 -9.48
C PHE A 810 -73.75 26.64 -10.74
N LYS A 811 -73.42 25.32 -10.75
CA LYS A 811 -74.33 24.22 -11.14
C LYS A 811 -73.70 22.82 -10.96
N GLU A 812 -74.46 21.91 -10.36
CA GLU A 812 -74.31 20.45 -10.48
C GLU A 812 -74.72 19.99 -11.89
N ASP A 813 -74.05 18.97 -12.43
CA ASP A 813 -74.75 17.96 -13.23
C ASP A 813 -74.12 16.56 -13.04
N ASN A 814 -74.99 15.59 -12.80
CA ASN A 814 -74.72 14.18 -12.58
C ASN A 814 -74.96 13.44 -13.90
N SER A 815 -73.97 12.74 -14.46
CA SER A 815 -74.27 11.51 -15.22
C SER A 815 -73.05 10.61 -15.46
N LYS A 816 -73.25 9.36 -15.05
CA LYS A 816 -72.89 8.07 -15.68
C LYS A 816 -71.45 7.85 -16.17
N GLY A 817 -70.89 6.74 -15.70
CA GLY A 817 -69.57 6.26 -16.07
C GLY A 817 -69.51 5.60 -17.44
N GLU A 818 -68.28 5.47 -17.92
CA GLU A 818 -67.77 4.38 -18.75
C GLU A 818 -66.25 4.57 -18.91
N SER A 819 -65.50 3.52 -18.55
CA SER A 819 -64.27 3.03 -19.20
C SER A 819 -63.36 4.04 -19.92
N LEU A 820 -62.28 4.47 -19.25
CA LEU A 820 -61.08 5.04 -19.88
C LEU A 820 -59.97 3.97 -19.90
N ALA A 821 -60.19 2.93 -20.69
CA ALA A 821 -59.21 1.91 -21.03
C ALA A 821 -59.18 1.75 -22.56
N ALA A 822 -58.61 2.74 -23.27
CA ALA A 822 -58.14 2.64 -24.66
C ALA A 822 -57.76 4.04 -25.14
N LEU A 823 -56.50 4.48 -24.94
CA LEU A 823 -55.96 5.63 -25.69
C LEU A 823 -54.44 5.76 -25.62
N TRP A 824 -53.69 4.66 -25.59
CA TRP A 824 -52.22 4.71 -25.69
C TRP A 824 -51.79 3.77 -26.81
N ASP A 825 -51.72 4.32 -28.02
CA ASP A 825 -50.99 3.74 -29.15
C ASP A 825 -50.42 4.91 -29.96
N GLY A 826 -49.08 5.06 -29.96
CA GLY A 826 -48.37 6.07 -30.76
C GLY A 826 -47.28 6.88 -30.07
N ALA A 827 -46.12 6.24 -29.87
CA ALA A 827 -44.73 6.70 -30.00
C ALA A 827 -44.24 8.09 -29.52
N ASP A 828 -43.05 8.01 -28.89
CA ASP A 828 -42.05 9.04 -28.57
C ASP A 828 -42.37 10.02 -27.44
N LEU A 829 -41.79 9.75 -26.25
CA LEU A 829 -41.15 10.73 -25.34
C LEU A 829 -40.65 9.98 -24.06
N PHE A 830 -39.32 9.99 -23.87
CA PHE A 830 -38.56 9.77 -22.62
C PHE A 830 -39.05 8.68 -21.64
N GLU A 831 -38.46 7.48 -21.73
CA GLU A 831 -38.42 6.54 -20.60
C GLU A 831 -37.17 6.80 -19.73
N GLU A 832 -37.35 7.59 -18.66
CA GLU A 832 -36.70 7.32 -17.37
C GLU A 832 -37.54 6.22 -16.69
N GLU A 833 -37.10 4.96 -16.77
CA GLU A 833 -37.71 3.91 -15.97
C GLU A 833 -37.45 4.16 -14.48
N PRO A 834 -38.47 4.15 -13.61
CA PRO A 834 -38.25 4.14 -12.17
C PRO A 834 -37.60 2.80 -11.79
N TYR A 835 -36.44 2.89 -11.12
CA TYR A 835 -35.68 1.77 -10.58
C TYR A 835 -36.59 0.71 -9.92
N SER A 836 -36.82 -0.41 -10.61
CA SER A 836 -37.42 -1.60 -10.02
C SER A 836 -36.45 -2.19 -8.98
N SER A 837 -36.91 -2.28 -7.73
CA SER A 837 -36.14 -2.60 -6.54
C SER A 837 -36.07 -4.11 -6.20
N TYR A 838 -36.45 -4.98 -7.13
CA TYR A 838 -36.39 -6.44 -6.97
C TYR A 838 -35.27 -7.07 -7.81
N PRO A 839 -34.48 -8.02 -7.26
CA PRO A 839 -33.66 -8.88 -8.10
C PRO A 839 -34.57 -9.81 -8.90
N VAL A 840 -34.47 -9.75 -10.24
CA VAL A 840 -35.07 -10.75 -11.12
C VAL A 840 -34.41 -12.09 -10.81
N GLN A 841 -35.13 -12.96 -10.11
CA GLN A 841 -34.77 -14.36 -9.98
C GLN A 841 -35.06 -15.04 -11.32
N ASN A 842 -34.02 -15.51 -12.03
CA ASN A 842 -34.22 -16.39 -13.16
C ASN A 842 -34.69 -17.76 -12.64
N LEU A 843 -35.87 -18.19 -13.11
CA LEU A 843 -36.28 -19.59 -13.17
C LEU A 843 -35.44 -20.36 -14.19
#